data_AF-A0A4V4IUI7-F1
#
_entry.id   AF-A0A4V4IUI7-F1
#
_cell.length_a   1.000
_cell.length_b   1.000
_cell.length_c   1.000
_cell.angle_alpha   90.00
_cell.angle_beta   90.00
_cell.angle_gamma   90.00
#
_symmetry.space_group_name_H-M   'P 1'
#
loop_
_entity.id
_entity.type
_entity.pdbx_description
1 polymer ?
#
loop_
_entity_poly.entity_id
_entity_poly.type
_entity_poly.pdbx_seq_one_letter_code
_entity_poly.pdbx_strand_id
1 'polypeptide(L)'
;MSRMTLSRACYGSIYIPHDLHCSSQVVKVPAVSRIMLNMQFLAFAGLLASSLLAPISAAPLEAQVETRDFGGTHWVDTWTSMPQLTEPANLPNPPFNQTGSVFVNSTIRQTLHMSIGGPQIRIRISNVFGATQLNITSVTVALPFNNSAGQSIIETNTLQTVTFSGNNSIIIPDGSLAVSDPIHFPIKAQSELAVSIYLAGGQLGNSITSHPGSRTNSFYQFGNAVNAANLTDPSVQTVAHWYFLSAVEVWSPPQARGFAIVGDSITDGRGSTTNANNRWPDLVLARMQKNPATKDIGVLNQAAGGNRILADGLGPNANGRIDRDVLAQSGIKYSMIFEGVNDIGTAPSDAASQDFVYNQLIQAFEQIITRVHTFGIPIFGATITPFSGNVTIQAYSTPEREVTRQRVNQWIRTSGKFDAVLDFDKVVRSPTNQSMLATQFDSGDFLHPNPAGYQAIADSFDLNLFNRFAGGNLSGLHVVEKIHLTDYGSITKDTSTVRARAIRTKHRHSHQSLRTYYDIIMKSAIAAIPLFLVGSSMAAPLEKRACPNIHIFGARETTAPAGYGSAGTVVNLILNAHPGSTAEVINYPAAGGDSYASSVQAGVKAVTNQINSFAASCPNTQLVYVGYSQGAQIGDDALCGGGDPNQGISSTAATISSSVGSKIKAVIFMGDPRQIPGASYSVGTSKNPGIIQFDPRPSGFTCSAYASRIQAYCDAADPYCSNGNNAATHQGYGSEYGQAALKFVNSKLT
;
A
#
# COMPACT_ATOMS: atom_id res chain seq x y z
N MET A 1 54.37 -44.87 41.56
CA MET A 1 53.66 -44.58 40.30
C MET A 1 52.80 -43.33 40.51
N SER A 2 52.59 -42.52 39.45
CA SER A 2 52.07 -41.13 39.37
C SER A 2 51.19 -40.62 40.55
N ARG A 3 51.56 -39.57 41.32
CA ARG A 3 51.65 -38.10 40.99
C ARG A 3 50.27 -37.44 40.74
N MET A 4 49.89 -36.25 41.21
CA MET A 4 50.43 -35.19 42.12
C MET A 4 49.31 -34.10 42.30
N THR A 5 49.18 -33.20 43.30
CA THR A 5 49.90 -32.91 44.57
C THR A 5 48.87 -32.57 45.70
N LEU A 6 48.89 -31.39 46.37
CA LEU A 6 48.07 -31.03 47.55
C LEU A 6 48.05 -29.51 47.88
N SER A 7 46.96 -29.07 48.52
CA SER A 7 46.87 -28.11 49.67
C SER A 7 47.09 -26.57 49.56
N ARG A 8 46.08 -25.85 50.08
CA ARG A 8 46.03 -24.61 50.93
C ARG A 8 47.28 -23.69 51.07
N ALA A 9 47.07 -22.36 51.06
CA ALA A 9 46.97 -21.52 52.28
C ALA A 9 46.87 -19.99 52.02
N CYS A 10 46.41 -19.25 53.05
CA CYS A 10 46.10 -17.82 53.11
C CYS A 10 47.30 -16.84 53.01
N TYR A 11 47.02 -15.56 52.71
CA TYR A 11 47.43 -14.29 53.40
C TYR A 11 47.16 -13.11 52.43
N GLY A 12 46.70 -11.91 52.81
CA GLY A 12 46.24 -11.43 54.11
C GLY A 12 46.62 -9.97 54.41
N SER A 13 45.85 -8.99 53.88
CA SER A 13 45.82 -7.56 54.30
C SER A 13 47.12 -6.75 54.05
N ILE A 14 47.22 -5.41 54.13
CA ILE A 14 46.75 -4.47 55.17
C ILE A 14 46.88 -2.97 54.72
N TYR A 15 45.99 -2.11 55.24
CA TYR A 15 46.07 -0.63 55.41
C TYR A 15 45.58 0.41 54.37
N ILE A 16 44.97 1.44 54.98
CA ILE A 16 44.19 2.63 54.60
C ILE A 16 44.91 3.80 55.38
N PRO A 17 45.03 5.08 54.92
CA PRO A 17 43.89 6.01 54.97
C PRO A 17 43.85 7.25 54.05
N HIS A 18 42.66 7.89 54.05
CA HIS A 18 42.37 9.35 54.10
C HIS A 18 43.56 10.34 54.03
N ASP A 19 43.50 11.50 53.34
CA ASP A 19 42.43 12.51 53.47
C ASP A 19 42.48 13.68 52.43
N LEU A 20 41.36 14.40 52.34
CA LEU A 20 41.17 15.86 52.10
C LEU A 20 41.79 16.65 50.90
N HIS A 21 40.85 17.28 50.18
CA HIS A 21 40.79 18.72 49.81
C HIS A 21 41.24 19.28 48.45
N CYS A 22 40.51 20.32 48.06
CA CYS A 22 40.62 21.10 46.82
C CYS A 22 41.90 21.94 46.74
N SER A 23 42.46 22.10 45.54
CA SER A 23 42.72 23.44 44.99
C SER A 23 42.94 23.42 43.46
N SER A 24 42.68 24.56 42.83
CA SER A 24 42.82 24.86 41.40
C SER A 24 44.25 25.18 40.97
N GLN A 25 44.66 24.81 39.74
CA GLN A 25 45.35 25.60 38.67
C GLN A 25 45.39 24.69 37.41
N VAL A 26 44.94 24.99 36.18
CA VAL A 26 44.92 26.17 35.28
C VAL A 26 46.24 26.48 34.56
N VAL A 27 46.44 25.88 33.38
CA VAL A 27 47.15 26.44 32.19
C VAL A 27 46.49 25.87 30.92
N LYS A 28 45.52 26.57 30.32
CA LYS A 28 45.63 27.40 29.08
C LYS A 28 45.99 26.67 27.77
N VAL A 29 45.01 26.60 26.87
CA VAL A 29 45.19 26.70 25.40
C VAL A 29 44.24 27.82 24.92
N PRO A 30 44.67 28.81 24.12
CA PRO A 30 43.90 30.02 23.87
C PRO A 30 42.87 29.87 22.74
N ALA A 31 41.75 30.58 22.89
CA ALA A 31 40.77 30.85 21.82
C ALA A 31 40.60 32.36 21.64
N VAL A 32 40.53 32.82 20.39
CA VAL A 32 40.20 34.19 19.97
C VAL A 32 39.60 34.12 18.57
N SER A 33 38.55 34.84 18.15
CA SER A 33 37.32 35.30 18.82
C SER A 33 36.31 35.65 17.71
N ARG A 34 35.00 35.56 17.98
CA ARG A 34 33.96 36.24 17.19
C ARG A 34 33.58 37.56 17.87
N ILE A 35 33.10 38.56 17.11
CA ILE A 35 31.88 39.40 17.37
C ILE A 35 31.93 40.74 16.58
N MET A 36 30.91 40.96 15.72
CA MET A 36 30.30 42.25 15.26
C MET A 36 31.22 43.33 14.58
N LEU A 37 30.74 44.35 13.85
CA LEU A 37 29.39 44.93 13.64
C LEU A 37 29.24 45.53 12.20
N ASN A 38 28.02 45.93 11.82
CA ASN A 38 27.63 46.57 10.55
C ASN A 38 28.35 47.90 10.21
N MET A 39 28.51 48.24 8.91
CA MET A 39 27.71 49.27 8.18
C MET A 39 28.20 49.52 6.74
N GLN A 40 27.37 50.21 5.95
CA GLN A 40 27.52 50.53 4.52
C GLN A 40 28.71 51.46 4.23
N PHE A 41 29.27 51.44 3.00
CA PHE A 41 29.10 52.50 1.97
C PHE A 41 29.89 52.21 0.67
N LEU A 42 29.56 52.97 -0.38
CA LEU A 42 29.89 52.81 -1.81
C LEU A 42 31.37 52.68 -2.23
N ALA A 43 31.50 52.27 -3.50
CA ALA A 43 32.50 52.68 -4.51
C ALA A 43 33.70 51.74 -4.76
N PHE A 44 33.59 50.92 -5.80
CA PHE A 44 34.68 50.70 -6.75
C PHE A 44 34.13 50.63 -8.18
N ALA A 45 34.26 51.76 -8.90
CA ALA A 45 34.10 51.83 -10.34
C ALA A 45 35.47 52.21 -10.93
N GLY A 46 35.92 51.50 -11.96
CA GLY A 46 37.16 51.87 -12.65
C GLY A 46 37.79 50.74 -13.45
N LEU A 47 37.78 50.91 -14.78
CA LEU A 47 38.69 50.30 -15.75
C LEU A 47 38.63 48.78 -15.92
N LEU A 48 37.93 48.36 -16.98
CA LEU A 48 38.59 47.69 -18.11
C LEU A 48 37.71 47.77 -19.36
N ALA A 49 38.01 48.75 -20.20
CA ALA A 49 37.45 48.88 -21.55
C ALA A 49 38.60 48.78 -22.55
N SER A 50 38.64 47.71 -23.36
CA SER A 50 39.10 47.69 -24.76
C SER A 50 39.42 46.27 -25.28
N SER A 51 38.52 45.69 -26.08
CA SER A 51 38.90 44.85 -27.24
C SER A 51 37.68 44.43 -28.09
N LEU A 52 37.51 45.16 -29.21
CA LEU A 52 37.11 44.66 -30.53
C LEU A 52 36.04 43.54 -30.63
N LEU A 53 34.81 43.95 -30.94
CA LEU A 53 33.79 43.11 -31.55
C LEU A 53 34.18 42.76 -33.00
N ALA A 54 34.57 41.51 -33.25
CA ALA A 54 34.49 40.91 -34.58
C ALA A 54 33.13 40.22 -34.72
N PRO A 55 32.34 40.47 -35.78
CA PRO A 55 31.08 39.78 -36.00
C PRO A 55 31.36 38.36 -36.50
N ILE A 56 31.49 37.41 -35.57
CA ILE A 56 31.41 35.99 -35.92
C ILE A 56 29.98 35.75 -36.38
N SER A 57 29.81 35.64 -37.71
CA SER A 57 28.56 35.16 -38.31
C SER A 57 28.44 33.68 -38.00
N ALA A 58 28.04 33.37 -36.77
CA ALA A 58 27.58 32.05 -36.38
C ALA A 58 26.27 31.79 -37.15
N ALA A 59 26.41 31.18 -38.34
CA ALA A 59 25.30 30.47 -38.93
C ALA A 59 24.75 29.53 -37.84
N PRO A 60 23.43 29.49 -37.60
CA PRO A 60 22.89 28.55 -36.65
C PRO A 60 23.26 27.17 -37.15
N LEU A 61 24.18 26.51 -36.46
CA LEU A 61 24.30 25.07 -36.55
C LEU A 61 23.02 24.57 -35.89
N GLU A 62 21.97 24.42 -36.69
CA GLU A 62 20.83 23.59 -36.34
C GLU A 62 21.42 22.22 -36.05
N ALA A 63 21.68 21.98 -34.75
CA ALA A 63 21.83 20.63 -34.25
C ALA A 63 20.50 19.97 -34.55
N GLN A 64 20.45 19.30 -35.71
CA GLN A 64 19.50 18.26 -36.01
C GLN A 64 19.68 17.24 -34.89
N VAL A 65 18.94 17.44 -33.81
CA VAL A 65 18.55 16.36 -32.93
C VAL A 65 17.72 15.48 -33.84
N GLU A 66 18.41 14.53 -34.49
CA GLU A 66 17.77 13.32 -34.97
C GLU A 66 17.13 12.69 -33.72
N THR A 67 15.88 13.06 -33.49
CA THR A 67 14.93 12.20 -32.83
C THR A 67 14.97 10.91 -33.63
N ARG A 68 15.76 9.94 -33.15
CA ARG A 68 15.80 8.61 -33.76
C ARG A 68 14.39 8.07 -33.72
N ASP A 69 13.70 8.16 -34.85
CA ASP A 69 12.38 7.60 -35.01
C ASP A 69 12.56 6.08 -35.04
N PHE A 70 12.37 5.45 -33.88
CA PHE A 70 12.44 4.01 -33.70
C PHE A 70 11.21 3.30 -34.29
N GLY A 71 10.78 3.70 -35.49
CA GLY A 71 9.63 3.15 -36.22
C GLY A 71 8.34 3.15 -35.41
N GLY A 72 8.16 4.13 -34.53
CA GLY A 72 7.06 4.22 -33.56
C GLY A 72 6.94 3.08 -32.52
N THR A 73 7.94 2.19 -32.39
CA THR A 73 7.86 1.08 -31.40
C THR A 73 8.10 1.53 -29.96
N HIS A 74 7.42 0.93 -28.99
CA HIS A 74 7.48 1.32 -27.57
C HIS A 74 7.21 0.16 -26.59
N TRP A 75 7.50 0.36 -25.30
CA TRP A 75 7.15 -0.61 -24.25
C TRP A 75 5.68 -0.46 -23.82
N VAL A 76 4.99 -1.58 -23.66
CA VAL A 76 3.62 -1.66 -23.13
C VAL A 76 3.58 -2.75 -22.06
N ASP A 77 2.98 -2.48 -20.91
CA ASP A 77 2.71 -3.53 -19.92
C ASP A 77 1.76 -4.59 -20.52
N THR A 78 2.06 -5.87 -20.31
CA THR A 78 1.23 -7.02 -20.75
C THR A 78 0.66 -7.80 -19.57
N TRP A 79 1.27 -7.64 -18.40
CA TRP A 79 0.81 -8.20 -17.13
C TRP A 79 1.24 -7.27 -16.00
N THR A 80 0.39 -7.14 -14.98
CA THR A 80 0.68 -6.42 -13.74
C THR A 80 0.12 -7.17 -12.54
N SER A 81 0.63 -6.86 -11.36
CA SER A 81 -0.05 -7.14 -10.09
C SER A 81 0.13 -5.96 -9.14
N MET A 82 -0.94 -5.62 -8.40
CA MET A 82 -0.91 -4.57 -7.38
C MET A 82 0.05 -4.96 -6.25
N PRO A 83 1.15 -4.21 -6.03
CA PRO A 83 2.08 -4.52 -4.95
C PRO A 83 1.47 -4.21 -3.58
N GLN A 84 1.54 -5.19 -2.67
CA GLN A 84 1.07 -5.13 -1.29
C GLN A 84 2.22 -5.37 -0.30
N LEU A 85 2.08 -4.84 0.91
CA LEU A 85 2.82 -5.35 2.07
C LEU A 85 2.23 -6.71 2.41
N THR A 86 3.07 -7.74 2.43
CA THR A 86 2.62 -9.11 2.71
C THR A 86 2.13 -9.24 4.14
N GLU A 87 0.86 -9.60 4.37
CA GLU A 87 0.40 -9.88 5.72
C GLU A 87 1.10 -11.14 6.27
N PRO A 88 1.30 -11.28 7.59
CA PRO A 88 2.00 -12.43 8.18
C PRO A 88 1.42 -13.80 7.80
N ALA A 89 0.11 -13.88 7.52
CA ALA A 89 -0.57 -15.10 7.08
C ALA A 89 -0.36 -15.44 5.59
N ASN A 90 0.09 -14.48 4.78
CA ASN A 90 0.37 -14.62 3.33
C ASN A 90 1.89 -14.64 3.03
N LEU A 91 2.74 -14.69 4.07
CA LEU A 91 4.15 -15.02 3.94
C LEU A 91 4.31 -16.48 3.45
N PRO A 92 5.42 -16.84 2.78
CA PRO A 92 5.66 -18.23 2.40
C PRO A 92 5.70 -19.13 3.64
N ASN A 93 5.18 -20.34 3.56
CA ASN A 93 5.06 -21.20 4.74
C ASN A 93 6.45 -21.53 5.35
N PRO A 94 6.53 -21.84 6.67
CA PRO A 94 7.77 -22.31 7.28
C PRO A 94 8.33 -23.53 6.52
N PRO A 95 9.67 -23.65 6.35
CA PRO A 95 10.74 -22.84 6.95
C PRO A 95 11.17 -21.59 6.14
N PHE A 96 10.36 -21.11 5.20
CA PHE A 96 10.73 -20.02 4.29
C PHE A 96 10.45 -18.60 4.83
N ASN A 97 9.77 -18.46 5.97
CA ASN A 97 9.44 -17.20 6.66
C ASN A 97 10.01 -17.12 8.09
N GLN A 98 11.32 -17.32 8.24
CA GLN A 98 11.99 -17.26 9.54
C GLN A 98 11.85 -15.88 10.19
N THR A 99 11.94 -15.82 11.52
CA THR A 99 11.91 -14.55 12.26
C THR A 99 13.08 -13.67 11.82
N GLY A 100 12.78 -12.54 11.18
CA GLY A 100 13.78 -11.62 10.68
C GLY A 100 14.39 -11.97 9.31
N SER A 101 13.89 -13.00 8.60
CA SER A 101 14.29 -13.26 7.21
C SER A 101 13.29 -14.11 6.42
N VAL A 102 13.13 -13.81 5.13
CA VAL A 102 12.26 -14.56 4.22
C VAL A 102 13.03 -15.05 2.99
N PHE A 103 12.74 -16.27 2.52
CA PHE A 103 13.32 -16.89 1.33
C PHE A 103 14.86 -16.99 1.35
N VAL A 104 15.46 -17.23 2.52
CA VAL A 104 16.91 -17.49 2.64
C VAL A 104 17.29 -18.72 1.82
N ASN A 105 18.35 -18.63 1.00
CA ASN A 105 18.81 -19.68 0.09
C ASN A 105 17.65 -20.34 -0.72
N SER A 106 16.74 -19.54 -1.28
CA SER A 106 15.51 -20.06 -1.89
C SER A 106 15.33 -19.63 -3.33
N THR A 107 14.84 -20.57 -4.17
CA THR A 107 14.33 -20.28 -5.51
C THR A 107 12.81 -20.22 -5.45
N ILE A 108 12.23 -19.18 -6.06
CA ILE A 108 10.79 -18.95 -6.21
C ILE A 108 10.46 -19.00 -7.71
N ARG A 109 9.56 -19.88 -8.14
CA ARG A 109 9.06 -20.01 -9.52
C ARG A 109 7.59 -19.64 -9.58
N GLN A 110 7.26 -18.69 -10.43
CA GLN A 110 5.97 -18.00 -10.47
C GLN A 110 5.45 -17.99 -11.92
N THR A 111 4.16 -18.23 -12.13
CA THR A 111 3.56 -18.20 -13.47
C THR A 111 2.65 -16.99 -13.65
N LEU A 112 2.78 -16.30 -14.78
CA LEU A 112 2.11 -15.04 -15.12
C LEU A 112 1.39 -15.15 -16.48
N HIS A 113 0.14 -14.70 -16.57
CA HIS A 113 -0.65 -14.73 -17.81
C HIS A 113 -0.43 -13.44 -18.63
N MET A 114 0.12 -13.55 -19.84
CA MET A 114 0.43 -12.39 -20.69
C MET A 114 -0.79 -11.94 -21.51
N SER A 115 -1.16 -10.67 -21.44
CA SER A 115 -2.25 -10.11 -22.25
C SER A 115 -1.92 -10.09 -23.75
N ILE A 116 -0.87 -9.35 -24.11
CA ILE A 116 -0.41 -9.12 -25.48
C ILE A 116 0.99 -9.69 -25.68
N GLY A 117 1.28 -10.10 -26.92
CA GLY A 117 2.57 -10.67 -27.32
C GLY A 117 3.56 -9.64 -27.85
N GLY A 118 4.83 -10.03 -27.95
CA GLY A 118 5.91 -9.21 -28.50
C GLY A 118 7.22 -9.98 -28.70
N PRO A 119 8.17 -9.47 -29.50
CA PRO A 119 9.47 -10.11 -29.76
C PRO A 119 10.48 -9.94 -28.62
N GLN A 120 10.24 -9.05 -27.67
CA GLN A 120 11.09 -8.82 -26.51
C GLN A 120 10.23 -8.53 -25.28
N ILE A 121 10.72 -8.91 -24.10
CA ILE A 121 10.11 -8.60 -22.81
C ILE A 121 11.09 -7.88 -21.88
N ARG A 122 10.57 -7.18 -20.87
CA ARG A 122 11.32 -6.79 -19.66
C ARG A 122 10.42 -6.98 -18.43
N ILE A 123 11.03 -7.16 -17.26
CA ILE A 123 10.34 -7.50 -16.01
C ILE A 123 10.55 -6.39 -14.99
N ARG A 124 9.49 -6.00 -14.28
CA ARG A 124 9.58 -5.11 -13.12
C ARG A 124 9.48 -5.92 -11.83
N ILE A 125 10.45 -5.70 -10.94
CA ILE A 125 10.52 -6.32 -9.61
C ILE A 125 10.47 -5.20 -8.57
N SER A 126 9.52 -5.27 -7.65
CA SER A 126 9.25 -4.27 -6.64
C SER A 126 9.68 -4.71 -5.24
N ASN A 127 10.29 -3.78 -4.52
CA ASN A 127 10.58 -3.83 -3.10
C ASN A 127 9.90 -2.67 -2.35
N VAL A 128 8.77 -2.16 -2.88
CA VAL A 128 8.12 -0.92 -2.41
C VAL A 128 7.57 -1.02 -0.97
N PHE A 129 7.30 -2.23 -0.46
CA PHE A 129 6.96 -2.50 0.95
C PHE A 129 8.07 -3.21 1.72
N GLY A 130 9.24 -3.40 1.10
CA GLY A 130 10.42 -3.92 1.79
C GLY A 130 10.94 -2.91 2.80
N ALA A 131 11.13 -3.33 4.04
CA ALA A 131 11.81 -2.53 5.07
C ALA A 131 13.35 -2.65 4.99
N THR A 132 13.87 -3.48 4.10
CA THR A 132 15.29 -3.68 3.83
C THR A 132 15.51 -3.90 2.33
N GLN A 133 16.75 -3.74 1.86
CA GLN A 133 17.13 -4.06 0.48
C GLN A 133 16.79 -5.52 0.10
N LEU A 134 16.29 -5.73 -1.11
CA LEU A 134 16.03 -7.04 -1.70
C LEU A 134 17.22 -7.43 -2.59
N ASN A 135 17.95 -8.46 -2.15
CA ASN A 135 19.19 -8.93 -2.81
C ASN A 135 18.90 -10.09 -3.77
N ILE A 136 18.63 -9.75 -5.03
CA ILE A 136 18.36 -10.74 -6.08
C ILE A 136 19.66 -11.30 -6.63
N THR A 137 19.82 -12.62 -6.51
CA THR A 137 21.07 -13.31 -6.88
C THR A 137 21.06 -13.80 -8.33
N SER A 138 19.90 -14.25 -8.83
CA SER A 138 19.71 -14.65 -10.22
C SER A 138 18.22 -14.65 -10.57
N VAL A 139 17.88 -14.34 -11.82
CA VAL A 139 16.52 -14.46 -12.35
C VAL A 139 16.56 -15.12 -13.73
N THR A 140 15.58 -15.98 -14.02
CA THR A 140 15.36 -16.58 -15.35
C THR A 140 13.90 -16.48 -15.77
N VAL A 141 13.68 -16.53 -17.08
CA VAL A 141 12.38 -16.70 -17.71
C VAL A 141 12.36 -17.95 -18.58
N ALA A 142 11.20 -18.63 -18.65
CA ALA A 142 10.93 -19.73 -19.55
C ALA A 142 9.42 -19.82 -19.82
N LEU A 143 9.01 -20.54 -20.86
CA LEU A 143 7.62 -20.99 -20.97
C LEU A 143 7.39 -22.13 -19.95
N PRO A 144 6.28 -22.13 -19.19
CA PRO A 144 5.90 -23.30 -18.40
C PRO A 144 5.47 -24.43 -19.34
N PHE A 145 5.66 -25.67 -18.88
CA PHE A 145 5.30 -26.86 -19.65
C PHE A 145 3.83 -26.81 -20.12
N ASN A 146 3.60 -27.09 -21.41
CA ASN A 146 2.28 -27.03 -22.05
C ASN A 146 1.56 -25.67 -21.91
N ASN A 147 2.30 -24.54 -21.77
CA ASN A 147 1.71 -23.20 -21.61
C ASN A 147 0.62 -23.16 -20.51
N SER A 148 0.86 -23.86 -19.40
CA SER A 148 -0.13 -24.03 -18.33
C SER A 148 0.22 -23.18 -17.11
N ALA A 149 -0.78 -22.50 -16.55
CA ALA A 149 -0.62 -21.70 -15.34
C ALA A 149 -0.31 -22.59 -14.12
N GLY A 150 0.46 -22.07 -13.18
CA GLY A 150 0.72 -22.73 -11.90
C GLY A 150 1.49 -24.05 -12.01
N GLN A 151 2.55 -24.07 -12.83
CA GLN A 151 3.41 -25.24 -13.01
C GLN A 151 4.80 -25.06 -12.37
N SER A 152 5.31 -26.12 -11.74
CA SER A 152 6.72 -26.21 -11.33
C SER A 152 7.66 -26.56 -12.50
N ILE A 153 7.11 -27.08 -13.61
CA ILE A 153 7.83 -27.56 -14.80
C ILE A 153 7.92 -26.47 -15.87
N ILE A 154 9.10 -26.33 -16.47
CA ILE A 154 9.39 -25.37 -17.56
C ILE A 154 9.98 -26.05 -18.80
N GLU A 155 9.81 -25.40 -19.95
CA GLU A 155 10.43 -25.79 -21.22
C GLU A 155 11.86 -25.22 -21.27
N THR A 156 12.85 -26.01 -20.85
CA THR A 156 14.25 -25.52 -20.67
C THR A 156 14.93 -25.03 -21.94
N ASN A 157 14.49 -25.47 -23.12
CA ASN A 157 14.92 -24.95 -24.42
C ASN A 157 14.47 -23.50 -24.68
N THR A 158 13.52 -22.97 -23.90
CA THR A 158 13.09 -21.56 -23.95
C THR A 158 13.80 -20.70 -22.91
N LEU A 159 14.55 -21.29 -21.97
CA LEU A 159 15.07 -20.59 -20.81
C LEU A 159 16.06 -19.50 -21.19
N GLN A 160 15.87 -18.30 -20.63
CA GLN A 160 16.82 -17.19 -20.72
C GLN A 160 17.11 -16.59 -19.34
N THR A 161 18.38 -16.20 -19.14
CA THR A 161 18.81 -15.41 -17.97
C THR A 161 18.30 -13.98 -18.11
N VAL A 162 17.84 -13.41 -17.00
CA VAL A 162 17.43 -12.01 -16.91
C VAL A 162 18.57 -11.21 -16.28
N THR A 163 18.95 -10.09 -16.90
CA THR A 163 20.00 -9.19 -16.42
C THR A 163 19.45 -7.83 -16.03
N PHE A 164 20.23 -7.09 -15.23
CA PHE A 164 19.95 -5.72 -14.80
C PHE A 164 21.22 -4.88 -15.01
N SER A 165 21.18 -3.92 -15.94
CA SER A 165 22.35 -3.14 -16.34
C SER A 165 23.55 -4.02 -16.70
N GLY A 166 23.31 -5.14 -17.38
CA GLY A 166 24.31 -6.14 -17.77
C GLY A 166 24.74 -7.14 -16.68
N ASN A 167 24.19 -7.06 -15.46
CA ASN A 167 24.53 -7.96 -14.36
C ASN A 167 23.45 -9.04 -14.14
N ASN A 168 23.86 -10.26 -13.77
CA ASN A 168 22.93 -11.36 -13.45
C ASN A 168 22.20 -11.19 -12.10
N SER A 169 22.59 -10.19 -11.31
CA SER A 169 22.10 -9.91 -9.96
C SER A 169 21.82 -8.43 -9.78
N ILE A 170 20.97 -8.09 -8.80
CA ILE A 170 20.66 -6.70 -8.44
C ILE A 170 20.32 -6.58 -6.95
N ILE A 171 20.72 -5.46 -6.36
CA ILE A 171 20.24 -5.03 -5.04
C ILE A 171 19.18 -3.95 -5.28
N ILE A 172 17.95 -4.20 -4.82
CA ILE A 172 16.83 -3.28 -4.93
C ILE A 172 16.63 -2.61 -3.56
N PRO A 173 16.91 -1.30 -3.40
CA PRO A 173 16.70 -0.59 -2.13
C PRO A 173 15.29 -0.75 -1.55
N ASP A 174 15.13 -0.51 -0.25
CA ASP A 174 13.83 -0.39 0.40
C ASP A 174 12.97 0.69 -0.28
N GLY A 175 11.66 0.47 -0.36
CA GLY A 175 10.72 1.40 -1.01
C GLY A 175 10.84 1.54 -2.53
N SER A 176 11.74 0.80 -3.20
CA SER A 176 12.06 0.99 -4.62
C SER A 176 11.63 -0.16 -5.53
N LEU A 177 11.93 -0.08 -6.84
CA LEU A 177 11.75 -1.15 -7.81
C LEU A 177 12.92 -1.17 -8.80
N ALA A 178 13.11 -2.32 -9.45
CA ALA A 178 14.03 -2.47 -10.59
C ALA A 178 13.28 -2.91 -11.84
N VAL A 179 13.84 -2.57 -13.00
CA VAL A 179 13.39 -3.04 -14.31
C VAL A 179 14.57 -3.80 -14.95
N SER A 180 14.31 -4.97 -15.52
CA SER A 180 15.35 -5.73 -16.21
C SER A 180 15.81 -5.07 -17.51
N ASP A 181 16.97 -5.50 -17.99
CA ASP A 181 17.35 -5.28 -19.38
C ASP A 181 16.33 -5.97 -20.33
N PRO A 182 16.22 -5.54 -21.60
CA PRO A 182 15.38 -6.20 -22.59
C PRO A 182 15.86 -7.61 -22.92
N ILE A 183 14.96 -8.59 -22.81
CA ILE A 183 15.20 -10.00 -23.10
C ILE A 183 14.58 -10.33 -24.45
N HIS A 184 15.33 -10.95 -25.39
CA HIS A 184 14.76 -11.41 -26.66
C HIS A 184 13.99 -12.72 -26.49
N PHE A 185 12.81 -12.61 -25.91
CA PHE A 185 11.89 -13.70 -25.62
C PHE A 185 10.57 -13.49 -26.39
N PRO A 186 10.44 -14.04 -27.61
CA PRO A 186 9.20 -13.92 -28.38
C PRO A 186 8.03 -14.62 -27.67
N ILE A 187 7.06 -13.83 -27.21
CA ILE A 187 5.91 -14.29 -26.42
C ILE A 187 4.60 -14.00 -27.15
N LYS A 188 3.59 -14.87 -26.95
CA LYS A 188 2.28 -14.77 -27.61
C LYS A 188 1.26 -14.10 -26.68
N ALA A 189 0.20 -13.51 -27.24
CA ALA A 189 -0.95 -13.11 -26.46
C ALA A 189 -1.61 -14.33 -25.79
N GLN A 190 -2.11 -14.18 -24.56
CA GLN A 190 -2.66 -15.24 -23.70
C GLN A 190 -1.70 -16.43 -23.45
N SER A 191 -0.38 -16.23 -23.57
CA SER A 191 0.61 -17.25 -23.17
C SER A 191 1.08 -17.04 -21.74
N GLU A 192 1.52 -18.11 -21.10
CA GLU A 192 2.04 -18.10 -19.74
C GLU A 192 3.55 -17.86 -19.75
N LEU A 193 4.03 -17.09 -18.76
CA LEU A 193 5.45 -16.87 -18.51
C LEU A 193 5.82 -17.41 -17.13
N ALA A 194 6.80 -18.32 -17.07
CA ALA A 194 7.40 -18.76 -15.82
C ALA A 194 8.62 -17.88 -15.50
N VAL A 195 8.57 -17.17 -14.37
CA VAL A 195 9.70 -16.38 -13.85
C VAL A 195 10.27 -17.10 -12.62
N SER A 196 11.57 -17.40 -12.62
CA SER A 196 12.26 -17.99 -11.47
C SER A 196 13.24 -16.99 -10.87
N ILE A 197 13.14 -16.71 -9.57
CA ILE A 197 13.99 -15.78 -8.82
C ILE A 197 14.75 -16.58 -7.76
N TYR A 198 16.06 -16.42 -7.65
CA TYR A 198 16.87 -16.99 -6.56
C TYR A 198 17.41 -15.89 -5.63
N LEU A 199 17.20 -16.11 -4.33
CA LEU A 199 17.63 -15.24 -3.24
C LEU A 199 18.60 -16.03 -2.35
N ALA A 200 19.92 -15.88 -2.56
CA ALA A 200 20.91 -16.59 -1.74
C ALA A 200 20.84 -16.17 -0.26
N GLY A 201 20.74 -14.87 0.01
CA GLY A 201 20.61 -14.33 1.37
C GLY A 201 19.17 -14.17 1.87
N GLY A 202 18.17 -14.41 1.03
CA GLY A 202 16.78 -13.98 1.30
C GLY A 202 16.62 -12.46 1.35
N GLN A 203 15.48 -12.01 1.88
CA GLN A 203 15.28 -10.63 2.33
C GLN A 203 15.31 -10.59 3.87
N LEU A 204 15.85 -9.51 4.44
CA LEU A 204 15.91 -9.31 5.89
C LEU A 204 14.62 -8.64 6.41
N GLY A 205 14.19 -9.04 7.60
CA GLY A 205 12.85 -8.73 8.12
C GLY A 205 11.76 -9.60 7.49
N ASN A 206 10.52 -9.40 7.93
CA ASN A 206 9.34 -10.10 7.40
C ASN A 206 8.38 -9.16 6.62
N SER A 207 8.70 -7.86 6.55
CA SER A 207 8.00 -6.90 5.69
C SER A 207 8.55 -7.01 4.26
N ILE A 208 7.86 -7.79 3.41
CA ILE A 208 8.23 -8.03 2.02
C ILE A 208 7.11 -7.60 1.06
N THR A 209 7.46 -7.33 -0.19
CA THR A 209 6.48 -6.99 -1.25
C THR A 209 5.94 -8.26 -1.91
N SER A 210 4.62 -8.41 -1.94
CA SER A 210 3.93 -9.51 -2.63
C SER A 210 2.61 -9.06 -3.25
N HIS A 211 1.92 -10.01 -3.85
CA HIS A 211 0.52 -9.93 -4.22
C HIS A 211 -0.15 -11.27 -3.84
N PRO A 212 -0.82 -11.35 -2.67
CA PRO A 212 -1.46 -12.58 -2.20
C PRO A 212 -2.65 -13.04 -3.06
N GLY A 213 -3.15 -12.17 -3.94
CA GLY A 213 -4.34 -12.38 -4.76
C GLY A 213 -4.15 -13.19 -6.05
N SER A 214 -2.98 -13.80 -6.29
CA SER A 214 -2.58 -14.24 -7.64
C SER A 214 -3.58 -15.10 -8.41
N ARG A 215 -4.32 -15.98 -7.71
CA ARG A 215 -5.14 -17.08 -8.27
C ARG A 215 -4.32 -18.04 -9.15
N THR A 216 -3.00 -18.02 -9.01
CA THR A 216 -2.04 -18.86 -9.75
C THR A 216 -0.98 -19.36 -8.79
N ASN A 217 -0.74 -20.67 -8.79
CA ASN A 217 0.24 -21.30 -7.92
C ASN A 217 1.66 -20.84 -8.27
N SER A 218 2.38 -20.39 -7.25
CA SER A 218 3.83 -20.29 -7.25
C SER A 218 4.41 -21.48 -6.49
N PHE A 219 5.65 -21.82 -6.80
CA PHE A 219 6.42 -22.89 -6.16
C PHE A 219 7.72 -22.32 -5.62
N TYR A 220 8.22 -22.85 -4.51
CA TYR A 220 9.51 -22.46 -3.99
C TYR A 220 10.20 -23.61 -3.26
N GLN A 221 11.52 -23.64 -3.31
CA GLN A 221 12.38 -24.64 -2.69
C GLN A 221 13.72 -24.03 -2.28
N PHE A 222 14.49 -24.73 -1.46
CA PHE A 222 15.87 -24.36 -1.16
C PHE A 222 16.82 -24.57 -2.35
N GLY A 223 17.95 -23.88 -2.30
CA GLY A 223 19.02 -23.91 -3.29
C GLY A 223 18.74 -23.06 -4.54
N ASN A 224 19.75 -22.91 -5.38
CA ASN A 224 19.63 -22.25 -6.69
C ASN A 224 19.11 -23.25 -7.72
N ALA A 225 17.85 -23.11 -8.11
CA ALA A 225 17.13 -23.99 -9.03
C ALA A 225 16.51 -23.22 -10.21
N VAL A 226 16.96 -21.98 -10.50
CA VAL A 226 16.38 -21.14 -11.58
C VAL A 226 16.46 -21.81 -12.96
N ASN A 227 17.44 -22.69 -13.16
CA ASN A 227 17.66 -23.46 -14.39
C ASN A 227 17.05 -24.88 -14.37
N ALA A 228 16.43 -25.30 -13.26
CA ALA A 228 15.92 -26.66 -13.12
C ALA A 228 14.64 -26.85 -13.97
N ALA A 229 14.59 -27.93 -14.77
CA ALA A 229 13.43 -28.25 -15.61
C ALA A 229 12.13 -28.43 -14.80
N ASN A 230 12.25 -28.97 -13.59
CA ASN A 230 11.19 -29.07 -12.61
C ASN A 230 11.77 -28.76 -11.21
N LEU A 231 10.95 -28.23 -10.30
CA LEU A 231 11.31 -28.12 -8.89
C LEU A 231 10.88 -29.43 -8.19
N THR A 232 11.86 -30.21 -7.72
CA THR A 232 11.65 -31.55 -7.15
C THR A 232 12.43 -31.81 -5.86
N ASP A 233 12.98 -30.77 -5.25
CA ASP A 233 13.66 -30.89 -3.96
C ASP A 233 12.65 -31.25 -2.84
N PRO A 234 13.03 -32.00 -1.79
CA PRO A 234 12.13 -32.31 -0.68
C PRO A 234 11.55 -31.09 0.06
N SER A 235 12.14 -29.91 -0.09
CA SER A 235 11.63 -28.64 0.46
C SER A 235 10.64 -27.90 -0.44
N VAL A 236 10.26 -28.46 -1.61
CA VAL A 236 9.28 -27.84 -2.51
C VAL A 236 7.95 -27.60 -1.79
N GLN A 237 7.51 -26.34 -1.81
CA GLN A 237 6.21 -25.90 -1.34
C GLN A 237 5.49 -25.11 -2.44
N THR A 238 4.18 -24.93 -2.26
CA THR A 238 3.33 -24.16 -3.19
C THR A 238 2.32 -23.29 -2.45
N VAL A 239 2.04 -22.11 -3.01
CA VAL A 239 1.02 -21.15 -2.55
C VAL A 239 0.44 -20.40 -3.74
N ALA A 240 -0.81 -19.93 -3.64
CA ALA A 240 -1.42 -19.07 -4.65
C ALA A 240 -1.14 -17.58 -4.37
N HIS A 241 0.15 -17.20 -4.41
CA HIS A 241 0.64 -15.83 -4.24
C HIS A 241 1.74 -15.52 -5.26
N TRP A 242 1.91 -14.25 -5.63
CA TRP A 242 3.11 -13.76 -6.31
C TRP A 242 3.98 -12.97 -5.33
N TYR A 243 5.30 -13.08 -5.44
CA TYR A 243 6.29 -12.38 -4.61
C TYR A 243 7.20 -11.53 -5.48
N PHE A 244 7.43 -10.28 -5.07
CA PHE A 244 8.32 -9.30 -5.70
C PHE A 244 8.00 -8.86 -7.14
N LEU A 245 7.36 -9.68 -7.96
CA LEU A 245 6.97 -9.32 -9.34
C LEU A 245 5.83 -8.30 -9.32
N SER A 246 5.93 -7.25 -10.14
CA SER A 246 4.88 -6.22 -10.23
C SER A 246 4.43 -5.88 -11.66
N ALA A 247 5.27 -6.11 -12.67
CA ALA A 247 4.85 -6.03 -14.07
C ALA A 247 5.74 -6.83 -15.03
N VAL A 248 5.20 -7.15 -16.20
CA VAL A 248 5.95 -7.60 -17.39
C VAL A 248 5.52 -6.75 -18.56
N GLU A 249 6.50 -6.31 -19.34
CA GLU A 249 6.32 -5.41 -20.48
C GLU A 249 6.80 -6.06 -21.76
N VAL A 250 6.13 -5.78 -22.87
CA VAL A 250 6.50 -6.23 -24.23
C VAL A 250 6.88 -5.06 -25.12
N TRP A 251 7.93 -5.25 -25.91
CA TRP A 251 8.28 -4.30 -26.97
C TRP A 251 7.26 -4.41 -28.10
N SER A 252 6.56 -3.32 -28.40
CA SER A 252 5.29 -3.34 -29.09
C SER A 252 5.21 -2.30 -30.22
N PRO A 253 4.38 -2.53 -31.26
CA PRO A 253 4.19 -1.58 -32.34
C PRO A 253 3.40 -0.32 -31.90
N PRO A 254 3.48 0.79 -32.66
CA PRO A 254 2.93 2.10 -32.29
C PRO A 254 1.43 2.15 -31.96
N GLN A 255 0.63 1.16 -32.34
CA GLN A 255 -0.78 1.07 -32.01
C GLN A 255 -1.08 0.35 -30.67
N ALA A 256 -0.12 -0.36 -30.08
CA ALA A 256 -0.37 -1.17 -28.87
C ALA A 256 -0.54 -0.30 -27.61
N ARG A 257 -1.43 -0.72 -26.69
CA ARG A 257 -1.90 0.10 -25.54
C ARG A 257 -2.01 -0.71 -24.25
N GLY A 258 -1.97 -0.06 -23.10
CA GLY A 258 -2.39 -0.61 -21.81
C GLY A 258 -3.79 -0.14 -21.39
N PHE A 259 -4.51 -1.02 -20.71
CA PHE A 259 -5.78 -0.77 -20.02
C PHE A 259 -5.66 -1.19 -18.55
N ALA A 260 -5.58 -0.24 -17.62
CA ALA A 260 -5.42 -0.53 -16.19
C ALA A 260 -6.75 -0.58 -15.44
N ILE A 261 -6.92 -1.58 -14.59
CA ILE A 261 -8.14 -1.79 -13.80
C ILE A 261 -7.78 -1.74 -12.31
N VAL A 262 -8.19 -0.67 -11.64
CA VAL A 262 -8.09 -0.50 -10.19
C VAL A 262 -9.34 -1.10 -9.54
N GLY A 263 -9.17 -1.90 -8.50
CA GLY A 263 -10.30 -2.60 -7.87
C GLY A 263 -9.97 -3.40 -6.61
N ASP A 264 -11.00 -4.06 -6.10
CA ASP A 264 -10.94 -4.91 -4.91
C ASP A 264 -10.89 -6.43 -5.22
N SER A 265 -11.18 -7.27 -4.23
CA SER A 265 -11.17 -8.73 -4.32
C SER A 265 -12.04 -9.31 -5.46
N ILE A 266 -13.05 -8.58 -5.94
CA ILE A 266 -13.90 -9.01 -7.06
C ILE A 266 -13.13 -8.91 -8.39
N THR A 267 -12.30 -7.87 -8.56
CA THR A 267 -11.47 -7.71 -9.78
C THR A 267 -10.16 -8.49 -9.69
N ASP A 268 -9.63 -8.63 -8.49
CA ASP A 268 -8.51 -9.53 -8.15
C ASP A 268 -8.83 -11.00 -8.51
N GLY A 269 -10.11 -11.38 -8.44
CA GLY A 269 -10.64 -12.66 -8.90
C GLY A 269 -10.93 -13.67 -7.79
N ARG A 270 -11.22 -13.22 -6.57
CA ARG A 270 -11.70 -14.12 -5.49
C ARG A 270 -12.95 -14.87 -5.96
N GLY A 271 -12.97 -16.20 -5.85
CA GLY A 271 -14.06 -17.03 -6.40
C GLY A 271 -13.82 -17.54 -7.83
N SER A 272 -12.75 -17.11 -8.51
CA SER A 272 -12.26 -17.76 -9.72
C SER A 272 -11.60 -19.11 -9.39
N THR A 273 -11.36 -19.94 -10.40
CA THR A 273 -10.64 -21.21 -10.26
C THR A 273 -9.14 -20.97 -10.33
N THR A 274 -8.39 -21.47 -9.33
CA THR A 274 -6.93 -21.37 -9.31
C THR A 274 -6.30 -22.02 -10.55
N ASN A 275 -5.32 -21.36 -11.16
CA ASN A 275 -4.63 -21.76 -12.40
C ASN A 275 -5.51 -21.80 -13.68
N ALA A 276 -6.73 -21.26 -13.67
CA ALA A 276 -7.64 -21.32 -14.82
C ALA A 276 -7.78 -20.00 -15.59
N ASN A 277 -7.23 -18.89 -15.09
CA ASN A 277 -7.35 -17.54 -15.68
C ASN A 277 -8.82 -17.19 -16.06
N ASN A 278 -9.76 -17.46 -15.15
CA ASN A 278 -11.20 -17.30 -15.36
C ASN A 278 -11.86 -16.27 -14.42
N ARG A 279 -11.08 -15.27 -13.98
CA ARG A 279 -11.59 -14.00 -13.43
C ARG A 279 -11.98 -13.06 -14.56
N TRP A 280 -12.86 -12.10 -14.30
CA TRP A 280 -13.45 -11.29 -15.38
C TRP A 280 -12.43 -10.52 -16.26
N PRO A 281 -11.28 -9.98 -15.76
CA PRO A 281 -10.32 -9.31 -16.63
C PRO A 281 -9.69 -10.24 -17.67
N ASP A 282 -9.35 -11.47 -17.26
CA ASP A 282 -8.76 -12.50 -18.14
C ASP A 282 -9.79 -12.96 -19.20
N LEU A 283 -11.06 -13.04 -18.83
CA LEU A 283 -12.16 -13.36 -19.75
C LEU A 283 -12.47 -12.21 -20.73
N VAL A 284 -12.35 -10.94 -20.29
CA VAL A 284 -12.43 -9.76 -21.18
C VAL A 284 -11.24 -9.74 -22.15
N LEU A 285 -10.03 -10.03 -21.68
CA LEU A 285 -8.85 -10.22 -22.52
C LEU A 285 -9.09 -11.28 -23.60
N ALA A 286 -9.63 -12.44 -23.25
CA ALA A 286 -9.94 -13.52 -24.19
C ALA A 286 -10.99 -13.11 -25.26
N ARG A 287 -11.88 -12.16 -24.95
CA ARG A 287 -12.78 -11.51 -25.92
C ARG A 287 -12.03 -10.48 -26.77
N MET A 288 -11.18 -9.64 -26.16
CA MET A 288 -10.38 -8.60 -26.82
C MET A 288 -9.44 -9.17 -27.88
N GLN A 289 -8.79 -10.29 -27.61
CA GLN A 289 -7.87 -10.96 -28.54
C GLN A 289 -8.57 -11.54 -29.79
N LYS A 290 -9.88 -11.77 -29.73
CA LYS A 290 -10.69 -12.20 -30.89
C LYS A 290 -11.18 -11.03 -31.76
N ASN A 291 -10.98 -9.79 -31.32
CA ASN A 291 -11.43 -8.58 -32.01
C ASN A 291 -10.20 -7.78 -32.53
N PRO A 292 -10.08 -7.58 -33.86
CA PRO A 292 -8.95 -6.85 -34.47
C PRO A 292 -8.69 -5.44 -33.93
N ALA A 293 -9.72 -4.76 -33.40
CA ALA A 293 -9.60 -3.42 -32.85
C ALA A 293 -9.02 -3.37 -31.42
N THR A 294 -9.07 -4.49 -30.69
CA THR A 294 -8.68 -4.56 -29.27
C THR A 294 -7.58 -5.55 -28.94
N LYS A 295 -7.20 -6.43 -29.88
CA LYS A 295 -6.14 -7.45 -29.69
C LYS A 295 -4.75 -6.89 -29.33
N ASP A 296 -4.49 -5.61 -29.61
CA ASP A 296 -3.22 -4.95 -29.30
C ASP A 296 -3.30 -4.13 -27.98
N ILE A 297 -4.34 -4.35 -27.15
CA ILE A 297 -4.53 -3.70 -25.85
C ILE A 297 -4.27 -4.71 -24.73
N GLY A 298 -3.24 -4.46 -23.91
CA GLY A 298 -2.92 -5.24 -22.71
C GLY A 298 -3.84 -4.91 -21.54
N VAL A 299 -4.28 -5.92 -20.79
CA VAL A 299 -5.16 -5.77 -19.61
C VAL A 299 -4.29 -5.83 -18.36
N LEU A 300 -4.26 -4.74 -17.61
CA LEU A 300 -3.40 -4.55 -16.44
C LEU A 300 -4.26 -4.63 -15.18
N ASN A 301 -4.35 -5.82 -14.59
CA ASN A 301 -5.07 -6.00 -13.35
C ASN A 301 -4.27 -5.38 -12.19
N GLN A 302 -4.81 -4.31 -11.61
CA GLN A 302 -4.25 -3.57 -10.48
C GLN A 302 -5.21 -3.64 -9.29
N ALA A 303 -6.04 -4.69 -9.23
CA ALA A 303 -6.88 -4.96 -8.07
C ALA A 303 -6.09 -5.65 -6.95
N ALA A 304 -6.63 -5.59 -5.74
CA ALA A 304 -6.10 -6.29 -4.58
C ALA A 304 -7.23 -6.72 -3.63
N GLY A 305 -7.04 -7.87 -2.98
CA GLY A 305 -7.99 -8.37 -1.99
C GLY A 305 -8.23 -7.38 -0.85
N GLY A 306 -9.50 -7.16 -0.47
CA GLY A 306 -9.85 -6.25 0.63
C GLY A 306 -9.40 -4.79 0.43
N ASN A 307 -9.09 -4.36 -0.79
CA ASN A 307 -8.67 -2.99 -1.07
C ASN A 307 -9.83 -2.00 -1.02
N ARG A 308 -9.49 -0.74 -0.79
CA ARG A 308 -10.40 0.34 -0.41
C ARG A 308 -9.97 1.64 -1.08
N ILE A 309 -10.92 2.52 -1.35
CA ILE A 309 -10.66 3.83 -1.96
C ILE A 309 -10.15 4.84 -0.93
N LEU A 310 -10.70 4.81 0.30
CA LEU A 310 -10.54 5.91 1.26
C LEU A 310 -9.46 5.70 2.34
N ALA A 311 -9.16 4.45 2.67
CA ALA A 311 -8.22 4.08 3.72
C ALA A 311 -7.51 2.78 3.35
N ASP A 312 -6.35 2.51 3.93
CA ASP A 312 -5.61 1.29 3.63
C ASP A 312 -6.38 0.06 4.12
N GLY A 313 -6.27 -1.05 3.37
CA GLY A 313 -6.84 -2.36 3.69
C GLY A 313 -5.73 -3.40 3.78
N LEU A 314 -5.85 -4.51 3.04
CA LEU A 314 -4.73 -5.45 2.84
C LEU A 314 -3.63 -4.89 1.91
N GLY A 315 -3.81 -3.67 1.41
CA GLY A 315 -2.86 -2.88 0.66
C GLY A 315 -3.26 -1.40 0.66
N PRO A 316 -2.42 -0.50 0.11
CA PRO A 316 -2.67 0.94 0.13
C PRO A 316 -3.99 1.34 -0.53
N ASN A 317 -4.61 2.41 -0.05
CA ASN A 317 -5.84 2.94 -0.60
C ASN A 317 -5.73 3.36 -2.09
N ALA A 318 -6.81 3.18 -2.85
CA ALA A 318 -6.87 3.45 -4.29
C ALA A 318 -6.47 4.91 -4.62
N ASN A 319 -6.91 5.87 -3.81
CA ASN A 319 -6.62 7.29 -4.02
C ASN A 319 -5.10 7.60 -3.88
N GLY A 320 -4.41 6.92 -2.96
CA GLY A 320 -2.97 7.06 -2.76
C GLY A 320 -2.10 6.31 -3.77
N ARG A 321 -2.66 5.38 -4.55
CA ARG A 321 -1.91 4.52 -5.50
C ARG A 321 -2.21 4.76 -6.98
N ILE A 322 -3.18 5.62 -7.33
CA ILE A 322 -3.62 5.82 -8.72
C ILE A 322 -2.48 6.21 -9.68
N ASP A 323 -1.49 6.98 -9.22
CA ASP A 323 -0.34 7.39 -10.03
C ASP A 323 0.59 6.21 -10.31
N ARG A 324 0.84 5.38 -9.29
CA ARG A 324 1.64 4.15 -9.40
C ARG A 324 0.96 3.14 -10.32
N ASP A 325 -0.34 2.94 -10.16
CA ASP A 325 -1.03 1.78 -10.72
C ASP A 325 -1.70 2.06 -12.07
N VAL A 326 -1.95 3.33 -12.41
CA VAL A 326 -2.42 3.75 -13.74
C VAL A 326 -1.39 4.62 -14.44
N LEU A 327 -1.02 5.77 -13.87
CA LEU A 327 -0.29 6.83 -14.61
C LEU A 327 1.16 6.46 -14.95
N ALA A 328 1.82 5.66 -14.10
CA ALA A 328 3.18 5.18 -14.29
C ALA A 328 3.29 3.90 -15.14
N GLN A 329 2.18 3.34 -15.62
CA GLN A 329 2.19 2.14 -16.46
C GLN A 329 2.57 2.48 -17.92
N SER A 330 3.41 1.65 -18.52
CA SER A 330 3.95 1.85 -19.85
C SER A 330 2.91 1.53 -20.93
N GLY A 331 2.77 2.45 -21.89
CA GLY A 331 1.78 2.35 -22.96
C GLY A 331 0.32 2.59 -22.53
N ILE A 332 0.07 2.98 -21.28
CA ILE A 332 -1.29 3.22 -20.75
C ILE A 332 -2.07 4.21 -21.62
N LYS A 333 -3.30 3.84 -22.01
CA LYS A 333 -4.26 4.74 -22.67
C LYS A 333 -5.72 4.56 -22.24
N TYR A 334 -6.03 3.58 -21.39
CA TYR A 334 -7.37 3.41 -20.84
C TYR A 334 -7.26 3.04 -19.37
N SER A 335 -8.25 3.44 -18.57
CA SER A 335 -8.31 3.05 -17.16
C SER A 335 -9.75 2.72 -16.75
N MET A 336 -9.88 1.98 -15.66
CA MET A 336 -11.15 1.65 -15.04
C MET A 336 -10.99 1.57 -13.53
N ILE A 337 -12.03 1.96 -12.80
CA ILE A 337 -12.18 1.69 -11.37
C ILE A 337 -13.44 0.87 -11.10
N PHE A 338 -13.26 -0.24 -10.39
CA PHE A 338 -14.32 -1.10 -9.88
C PHE A 338 -14.00 -1.46 -8.43
N GLU A 339 -14.34 -0.54 -7.53
CA GLU A 339 -13.95 -0.57 -6.12
C GLU A 339 -14.96 0.20 -5.25
N GLY A 340 -14.79 0.13 -3.92
CA GLY A 340 -15.58 0.85 -2.92
C GLY A 340 -16.48 -0.05 -2.07
N VAL A 341 -16.58 -1.35 -2.40
CA VAL A 341 -17.40 -2.30 -1.63
C VAL A 341 -16.90 -2.44 -0.19
N ASN A 342 -15.57 -2.47 -0.02
CA ASN A 342 -14.95 -2.65 1.29
C ASN A 342 -15.02 -1.38 2.13
N ASP A 343 -15.10 -0.18 1.54
CA ASP A 343 -15.32 1.06 2.29
C ASP A 343 -16.72 1.09 2.93
N ILE A 344 -17.74 0.68 2.18
CA ILE A 344 -19.12 0.54 2.67
C ILE A 344 -19.21 -0.59 3.70
N GLY A 345 -18.61 -1.76 3.37
CA GLY A 345 -18.68 -2.99 4.15
C GLY A 345 -17.90 -2.97 5.47
N THR A 346 -16.77 -2.27 5.55
CA THR A 346 -15.97 -2.17 6.78
C THR A 346 -16.38 -1.01 7.69
N ALA A 347 -17.04 0.02 7.15
CA ALA A 347 -17.55 1.12 7.97
C ALA A 347 -18.70 0.68 8.89
N PRO A 348 -18.89 1.32 10.06
CA PRO A 348 -20.03 1.06 10.93
C PRO A 348 -21.36 1.16 10.17
N SER A 349 -22.34 0.35 10.57
CA SER A 349 -23.63 0.22 9.86
C SER A 349 -24.70 1.22 10.32
N ASP A 350 -24.34 2.27 11.04
CA ASP A 350 -25.24 3.37 11.38
C ASP A 350 -25.30 4.40 10.26
N ALA A 351 -26.44 5.09 10.15
CA ALA A 351 -26.71 6.03 9.06
C ALA A 351 -25.72 7.22 8.99
N ALA A 352 -25.14 7.66 10.11
CA ALA A 352 -24.21 8.79 10.11
C ALA A 352 -22.84 8.38 9.56
N SER A 353 -22.31 7.23 10.00
CA SER A 353 -21.09 6.64 9.44
C SER A 353 -21.25 6.31 7.95
N GLN A 354 -22.41 5.79 7.56
CA GLN A 354 -22.72 5.42 6.18
C GLN A 354 -22.90 6.63 5.26
N ASP A 355 -23.54 7.71 5.73
CA ASP A 355 -23.60 8.98 5.00
C ASP A 355 -22.22 9.64 4.85
N PHE A 356 -21.39 9.60 5.90
CA PHE A 356 -20.01 10.07 5.84
C PHE A 356 -19.21 9.32 4.76
N VAL A 357 -19.28 7.98 4.75
CA VAL A 357 -18.59 7.14 3.74
C VAL A 357 -19.09 7.42 2.33
N TYR A 358 -20.41 7.57 2.12
CA TYR A 358 -20.95 8.00 0.83
C TYR A 358 -20.30 9.32 0.38
N ASN A 359 -20.32 10.35 1.23
CA ASN A 359 -19.81 11.68 0.88
C ASN A 359 -18.30 11.66 0.59
N GLN A 360 -17.52 10.86 1.32
CA GLN A 360 -16.08 10.68 1.08
C GLN A 360 -15.80 9.89 -0.20
N LEU A 361 -16.55 8.81 -0.49
CA LEU A 361 -16.41 8.03 -1.72
C LEU A 361 -16.64 8.91 -2.97
N ILE A 362 -17.68 9.74 -2.96
CA ILE A 362 -17.95 10.65 -4.08
C ILE A 362 -16.78 11.62 -4.30
N GLN A 363 -16.26 12.24 -3.23
CA GLN A 363 -15.11 13.15 -3.32
C GLN A 363 -13.86 12.43 -3.86
N ALA A 364 -13.57 11.22 -3.37
CA ALA A 364 -12.41 10.45 -3.83
C ALA A 364 -12.53 10.01 -5.29
N PHE A 365 -13.71 9.59 -5.75
CA PHE A 365 -13.95 9.30 -7.17
C PHE A 365 -13.70 10.55 -8.04
N GLU A 366 -14.21 11.73 -7.67
CA GLU A 366 -13.95 12.95 -8.43
C GLU A 366 -12.47 13.34 -8.47
N GLN A 367 -11.72 13.15 -7.37
CA GLN A 367 -10.28 13.39 -7.35
C GLN A 367 -9.50 12.39 -8.22
N ILE A 368 -9.84 11.10 -8.15
CA ILE A 368 -9.24 10.06 -9.00
C ILE A 368 -9.49 10.38 -10.49
N ILE A 369 -10.73 10.70 -10.86
CA ILE A 369 -11.10 11.08 -12.23
C ILE A 369 -10.30 12.30 -12.69
N THR A 370 -10.27 13.38 -11.89
CA THR A 370 -9.53 14.62 -12.20
C THR A 370 -8.04 14.35 -12.47
N ARG A 371 -7.41 13.51 -11.64
CA ARG A 371 -5.98 13.18 -11.76
C ARG A 371 -5.70 12.32 -12.98
N VAL A 372 -6.58 11.38 -13.32
CA VAL A 372 -6.44 10.54 -14.53
C VAL A 372 -6.69 11.35 -15.81
N HIS A 373 -7.71 12.21 -15.81
CA HIS A 373 -8.01 13.13 -16.92
C HIS A 373 -6.88 14.13 -17.19
N THR A 374 -6.09 14.50 -16.18
CA THR A 374 -4.90 15.36 -16.35
C THR A 374 -3.87 14.78 -17.34
N PHE A 375 -3.85 13.46 -17.52
CA PHE A 375 -2.95 12.75 -18.45
C PHE A 375 -3.63 12.39 -19.79
N GLY A 376 -4.85 12.88 -20.04
CA GLY A 376 -5.61 12.56 -21.27
C GLY A 376 -6.08 11.09 -21.33
N ILE A 377 -6.15 10.41 -20.19
CA ILE A 377 -6.56 9.00 -20.08
C ILE A 377 -8.06 8.97 -19.72
N PRO A 378 -8.92 8.25 -20.45
CA PRO A 378 -10.29 8.00 -20.05
C PRO A 378 -10.36 7.03 -18.86
N ILE A 379 -11.32 7.26 -17.98
CA ILE A 379 -11.61 6.40 -16.83
C ILE A 379 -13.05 5.90 -16.87
N PHE A 380 -13.19 4.58 -16.91
CA PHE A 380 -14.47 3.89 -16.84
C PHE A 380 -14.82 3.58 -15.38
N GLY A 381 -16.08 3.74 -14.99
CA GLY A 381 -16.56 3.35 -13.66
C GLY A 381 -17.43 2.09 -13.74
N ALA A 382 -17.30 1.17 -12.79
CA ALA A 382 -18.30 0.11 -12.59
C ALA A 382 -19.11 0.32 -11.32
N THR A 383 -20.40 -0.02 -11.38
CA THR A 383 -21.27 -0.08 -10.20
C THR A 383 -20.84 -1.22 -9.27
N ILE A 384 -20.79 -0.94 -7.97
CA ILE A 384 -20.53 -1.90 -6.90
C ILE A 384 -21.59 -3.01 -6.92
N THR A 385 -21.17 -4.26 -7.08
CA THR A 385 -22.07 -5.42 -7.13
C THR A 385 -22.78 -5.66 -5.80
N PRO A 386 -23.90 -6.40 -5.80
CA PRO A 386 -24.60 -6.80 -4.58
C PRO A 386 -23.71 -7.49 -3.55
N PHE A 387 -23.98 -7.24 -2.27
CA PHE A 387 -23.29 -7.89 -1.14
C PHE A 387 -24.22 -8.30 0.01
N SER A 388 -25.54 -8.16 -0.13
CA SER A 388 -26.46 -8.65 0.90
C SER A 388 -26.60 -10.17 0.80
N GLY A 389 -26.83 -10.79 1.96
CA GLY A 389 -26.94 -12.23 2.10
C GLY A 389 -27.17 -12.64 3.55
N ASN A 390 -26.88 -13.89 3.87
CA ASN A 390 -26.95 -14.36 5.25
C ASN A 390 -25.89 -13.64 6.10
N VAL A 391 -26.33 -12.87 7.10
CA VAL A 391 -25.47 -12.03 7.96
C VAL A 391 -24.40 -12.80 8.74
N THR A 392 -24.58 -14.11 8.96
CA THR A 392 -23.56 -14.96 9.62
C THR A 392 -22.44 -15.41 8.69
N ILE A 393 -22.64 -15.29 7.36
CA ILE A 393 -21.68 -15.63 6.31
C ILE A 393 -21.10 -14.34 5.72
N GLN A 394 -21.95 -13.35 5.48
CA GLN A 394 -21.60 -12.09 4.84
C GLN A 394 -21.77 -10.91 5.79
N ALA A 395 -20.67 -10.51 6.42
CA ALA A 395 -20.62 -9.44 7.41
C ALA A 395 -20.98 -8.05 6.86
N TYR A 396 -20.96 -7.84 5.53
CA TYR A 396 -21.36 -6.57 4.91
C TYR A 396 -22.89 -6.42 4.79
N SER A 397 -23.64 -7.52 4.92
CA SER A 397 -25.10 -7.57 4.78
C SER A 397 -25.82 -6.81 5.89
N THR A 398 -26.10 -5.52 5.67
CA THR A 398 -27.02 -4.71 6.50
C THR A 398 -27.90 -3.81 5.62
N PRO A 399 -29.14 -3.49 6.04
CA PRO A 399 -30.02 -2.60 5.26
C PRO A 399 -29.39 -1.23 4.97
N GLU A 400 -28.73 -0.63 5.95
CA GLU A 400 -28.12 0.70 5.81
C GLU A 400 -26.95 0.71 4.81
N ARG A 401 -26.10 -0.33 4.83
CA ARG A 401 -25.01 -0.47 3.85
C ARG A 401 -25.53 -0.67 2.43
N GLU A 402 -26.63 -1.41 2.25
CA GLU A 402 -27.28 -1.53 0.95
C GLU A 402 -27.85 -0.17 0.47
N VAL A 403 -28.42 0.65 1.36
CA VAL A 403 -28.83 2.02 1.03
C VAL A 403 -27.62 2.84 0.54
N THR A 404 -26.48 2.78 1.22
CA THR A 404 -25.24 3.42 0.78
C THR A 404 -24.78 2.92 -0.58
N ARG A 405 -24.78 1.59 -0.80
CA ARG A 405 -24.39 1.00 -2.09
C ARG A 405 -25.28 1.50 -3.23
N GLN A 406 -26.59 1.55 -3.02
CA GLN A 406 -27.53 2.08 -4.02
C GLN A 406 -27.30 3.57 -4.28
N ARG A 407 -27.02 4.38 -3.24
CA ARG A 407 -26.67 5.80 -3.41
C ARG A 407 -25.38 5.99 -4.22
N VAL A 408 -24.32 5.24 -3.91
CA VAL A 408 -23.05 5.28 -4.66
C VAL A 408 -23.28 4.84 -6.12
N ASN A 409 -23.96 3.71 -6.34
CA ASN A 409 -24.25 3.22 -7.68
C ASN A 409 -25.13 4.17 -8.49
N GLN A 410 -26.10 4.85 -7.86
CA GLN A 410 -26.89 5.87 -8.51
C GLN A 410 -26.01 7.05 -8.96
N TRP A 411 -25.08 7.52 -8.12
CA TRP A 411 -24.13 8.55 -8.50
C TRP A 411 -23.21 8.09 -9.65
N ILE A 412 -22.68 6.86 -9.60
CA ILE A 412 -21.86 6.28 -10.67
C ILE A 412 -22.64 6.31 -12.00
N ARG A 413 -23.91 5.87 -12.00
CA ARG A 413 -24.77 5.84 -13.19
C ARG A 413 -25.14 7.21 -13.75
N THR A 414 -25.35 8.22 -12.92
CA THR A 414 -26.00 9.48 -13.36
C THR A 414 -25.20 10.76 -13.19
N SER A 415 -24.03 10.74 -12.54
CA SER A 415 -23.20 11.95 -12.34
C SER A 415 -22.60 12.52 -13.64
N GLY A 416 -22.40 11.67 -14.66
CA GLY A 416 -21.70 12.03 -15.89
C GLY A 416 -20.20 12.30 -15.69
N LYS A 417 -19.61 11.85 -14.56
CA LYS A 417 -18.21 12.11 -14.20
C LYS A 417 -17.24 11.09 -14.82
N PHE A 418 -17.64 9.83 -14.95
CA PHE A 418 -16.89 8.81 -15.69
C PHE A 418 -17.14 8.91 -17.20
N ASP A 419 -16.13 8.60 -18.01
CA ASP A 419 -16.23 8.62 -19.48
C ASP A 419 -17.19 7.55 -20.02
N ALA A 420 -17.24 6.42 -19.33
CA ALA A 420 -18.20 5.34 -19.52
C ALA A 420 -18.53 4.64 -18.19
N VAL A 421 -19.72 4.04 -18.12
CA VAL A 421 -20.20 3.32 -16.93
C VAL A 421 -20.58 1.89 -17.31
N LEU A 422 -20.10 0.91 -16.55
CA LEU A 422 -20.46 -0.50 -16.67
C LEU A 422 -21.32 -0.93 -15.48
N ASP A 423 -22.58 -1.28 -15.75
CA ASP A 423 -23.56 -1.63 -14.71
C ASP A 423 -23.46 -3.11 -14.30
N PHE A 424 -22.32 -3.48 -13.70
CA PHE A 424 -22.06 -4.83 -13.20
C PHE A 424 -23.06 -5.27 -12.11
N ASP A 425 -23.63 -4.34 -11.33
CA ASP A 425 -24.72 -4.62 -10.39
C ASP A 425 -25.89 -5.27 -11.12
N LYS A 426 -26.38 -4.63 -12.19
CA LYS A 426 -27.48 -5.15 -13.00
C LYS A 426 -27.18 -6.51 -13.64
N VAL A 427 -25.90 -6.81 -13.93
CA VAL A 427 -25.47 -8.06 -14.57
C VAL A 427 -25.56 -9.25 -13.63
N VAL A 428 -25.12 -9.12 -12.37
CA VAL A 428 -25.01 -10.27 -11.44
C VAL A 428 -26.05 -10.31 -10.33
N ARG A 429 -26.87 -9.27 -10.14
CA ARG A 429 -27.90 -9.24 -9.08
C ARG A 429 -29.04 -10.24 -9.31
N SER A 430 -29.61 -10.75 -8.22
CA SER A 430 -30.78 -11.61 -8.28
C SER A 430 -32.00 -10.86 -8.83
N PRO A 431 -32.81 -11.46 -9.73
CA PRO A 431 -34.03 -10.87 -10.23
C PRO A 431 -35.13 -10.76 -9.16
N THR A 432 -35.06 -11.57 -8.09
CA THR A 432 -36.03 -11.58 -6.99
C THR A 432 -35.60 -10.77 -5.77
N ASN A 433 -34.29 -10.56 -5.58
CA ASN A 433 -33.76 -9.67 -4.54
C ASN A 433 -32.49 -8.95 -5.02
N GLN A 434 -32.65 -7.70 -5.47
CA GLN A 434 -31.58 -6.93 -6.14
C GLN A 434 -30.42 -6.51 -5.21
N SER A 435 -30.54 -6.71 -3.88
CA SER A 435 -29.44 -6.51 -2.94
C SER A 435 -28.50 -7.71 -2.81
N MET A 436 -28.86 -8.87 -3.41
CA MET A 436 -28.09 -10.11 -3.41
C MET A 436 -27.56 -10.46 -4.80
N LEU A 437 -26.48 -11.24 -4.87
CA LEU A 437 -26.08 -11.93 -6.11
C LEU A 437 -27.16 -12.95 -6.53
N ALA A 438 -27.30 -13.19 -7.83
CA ALA A 438 -28.09 -14.32 -8.32
C ALA A 438 -27.38 -15.62 -7.92
N THR A 439 -28.11 -16.62 -7.43
CA THR A 439 -27.55 -17.87 -6.88
C THR A 439 -26.61 -18.61 -7.83
N GLN A 440 -26.87 -18.54 -9.14
CA GLN A 440 -26.02 -19.13 -10.19
C GLN A 440 -24.66 -18.43 -10.36
N PHE A 441 -24.52 -17.19 -9.88
CA PHE A 441 -23.32 -16.36 -9.97
C PHE A 441 -22.60 -16.21 -8.63
N ASP A 442 -23.23 -16.55 -7.51
CA ASP A 442 -22.64 -16.48 -6.17
C ASP A 442 -21.58 -17.60 -5.97
N SER A 443 -20.46 -17.28 -5.32
CA SER A 443 -19.47 -18.27 -4.88
C SER A 443 -19.83 -18.96 -3.55
N GLY A 444 -20.88 -18.48 -2.87
CA GLY A 444 -21.40 -18.96 -1.60
C GLY A 444 -21.15 -18.00 -0.42
N ASP A 445 -20.50 -16.87 -0.66
CA ASP A 445 -20.25 -15.82 0.34
C ASP A 445 -21.07 -14.53 0.12
N PHE A 446 -21.98 -14.54 -0.86
CA PHE A 446 -22.89 -13.44 -1.21
C PHE A 446 -22.22 -12.13 -1.67
N LEU A 447 -20.89 -12.10 -1.87
CA LEU A 447 -20.12 -10.93 -2.28
C LEU A 447 -19.29 -11.18 -3.55
N HIS A 448 -18.64 -12.34 -3.64
CA HIS A 448 -17.75 -12.67 -4.75
C HIS A 448 -18.45 -13.51 -5.81
N PRO A 449 -18.40 -13.10 -7.09
CA PRO A 449 -18.82 -13.94 -8.20
C PRO A 449 -18.02 -15.26 -8.27
N ASN A 450 -18.71 -16.32 -8.66
CA ASN A 450 -18.10 -17.56 -9.14
C ASN A 450 -17.69 -17.42 -10.63
N PRO A 451 -17.07 -18.44 -11.27
CA PRO A 451 -16.65 -18.32 -12.67
C PRO A 451 -17.78 -18.02 -13.67
N ALA A 452 -19.01 -18.46 -13.43
CA ALA A 452 -20.16 -18.12 -14.27
C ALA A 452 -20.59 -16.65 -14.08
N GLY A 453 -20.49 -16.12 -12.86
CA GLY A 453 -20.68 -14.69 -12.59
C GLY A 453 -19.60 -13.82 -13.25
N TYR A 454 -18.34 -14.25 -13.20
CA TYR A 454 -17.25 -13.57 -13.90
C TYR A 454 -17.38 -13.64 -15.43
N GLN A 455 -17.88 -14.75 -15.98
CA GLN A 455 -18.22 -14.84 -17.41
C GLN A 455 -19.35 -13.85 -17.78
N ALA A 456 -20.41 -13.75 -16.97
CA ALA A 456 -21.49 -12.78 -17.20
C ALA A 456 -21.00 -11.32 -17.18
N ILE A 457 -20.14 -10.96 -16.22
CA ILE A 457 -19.46 -9.65 -16.17
C ILE A 457 -18.64 -9.43 -17.45
N ALA A 458 -17.80 -10.40 -17.81
CA ALA A 458 -16.93 -10.30 -18.98
C ALA A 458 -17.71 -10.17 -20.30
N ASP A 459 -18.82 -10.89 -20.46
CA ASP A 459 -19.67 -10.82 -21.64
C ASP A 459 -20.43 -9.49 -21.74
N SER A 460 -20.75 -8.86 -20.60
CA SER A 460 -21.39 -7.54 -20.54
C SER A 460 -20.46 -6.37 -20.92
N PHE A 461 -19.13 -6.58 -20.91
CA PHE A 461 -18.16 -5.54 -21.20
C PHE A 461 -18.19 -5.16 -22.68
N ASP A 462 -18.54 -3.90 -22.99
CA ASP A 462 -18.55 -3.37 -24.36
C ASP A 462 -17.13 -3.02 -24.84
N LEU A 463 -16.62 -3.77 -25.81
CA LEU A 463 -15.31 -3.54 -26.41
C LEU A 463 -15.26 -2.27 -27.28
N ASN A 464 -16.40 -1.70 -27.68
CA ASN A 464 -16.42 -0.48 -28.49
C ASN A 464 -16.00 0.76 -27.70
N LEU A 465 -15.95 0.70 -26.37
CA LEU A 465 -15.38 1.76 -25.53
C LEU A 465 -13.95 2.13 -25.96
N PHE A 466 -13.13 1.14 -26.28
CA PHE A 466 -11.76 1.38 -26.75
C PHE A 466 -11.72 2.12 -28.09
N ASN A 467 -12.64 1.82 -29.02
CA ASN A 467 -12.77 2.56 -30.27
C ASN A 467 -13.24 4.01 -30.04
N ARG A 468 -14.26 4.19 -29.18
CA ARG A 468 -14.84 5.51 -28.85
C ARG A 468 -13.81 6.46 -28.25
N PHE A 469 -12.87 5.94 -27.46
CA PHE A 469 -11.87 6.74 -26.75
C PHE A 469 -10.43 6.63 -27.32
N ALA A 470 -10.25 5.99 -28.49
CA ALA A 470 -8.92 5.72 -29.07
C ALA A 470 -8.03 6.98 -29.27
N GLY A 471 -8.65 8.16 -29.44
CA GLY A 471 -7.95 9.43 -29.58
C GLY A 471 -7.61 10.15 -28.28
N GLY A 472 -7.91 9.58 -27.10
CA GLY A 472 -7.77 10.28 -25.80
C GLY A 472 -8.66 11.52 -25.68
N ASN A 473 -9.72 11.61 -26.49
CA ASN A 473 -10.54 12.80 -26.60
C ASN A 473 -11.56 12.85 -25.46
N LEU A 474 -11.14 13.39 -24.31
CA LEU A 474 -11.95 13.63 -23.11
C LEU A 474 -12.95 14.81 -23.29
N SER A 475 -13.42 15.05 -24.52
CA SER A 475 -14.33 16.13 -24.83
C SER A 475 -15.63 15.95 -24.04
N GLY A 476 -15.83 16.80 -23.04
CA GLY A 476 -16.88 16.64 -22.03
C GLY A 476 -18.25 16.37 -22.63
N LEU A 477 -18.97 15.40 -22.05
CA LEU A 477 -20.25 14.90 -22.54
C LEU A 477 -21.41 15.90 -22.28
N HIS A 478 -21.30 17.12 -22.81
CA HIS A 478 -22.40 18.06 -22.98
C HIS A 478 -23.22 17.76 -24.25
N VAL A 479 -23.40 16.48 -24.57
CA VAL A 479 -24.47 16.00 -25.45
C VAL A 479 -25.10 14.77 -24.80
N VAL A 480 -26.22 15.00 -24.12
CA VAL A 480 -27.08 13.93 -23.60
C VAL A 480 -27.90 13.38 -24.76
N GLU A 481 -27.34 12.45 -25.54
CA GLU A 481 -28.18 11.57 -26.35
C GLU A 481 -28.88 10.58 -25.42
N LYS A 482 -30.14 10.89 -25.10
CA LYS A 482 -31.07 9.95 -24.48
C LYS A 482 -31.27 8.77 -25.43
N ILE A 483 -30.53 7.68 -25.24
CA ILE A 483 -30.87 6.38 -25.83
C ILE A 483 -32.19 5.94 -25.20
N HIS A 484 -33.31 6.26 -25.86
CA HIS A 484 -34.58 5.59 -25.60
C HIS A 484 -34.45 4.15 -26.07
N LEU A 485 -34.34 3.23 -25.11
CA LEU A 485 -34.69 1.84 -25.33
C LEU A 485 -36.21 1.77 -25.55
N THR A 486 -36.64 1.82 -26.80
CA THR A 486 -38.02 1.51 -27.20
C THR A 486 -38.17 0.03 -27.54
N ASP A 487 -39.35 -0.50 -27.24
CA ASP A 487 -39.64 -1.93 -27.10
C ASP A 487 -39.37 -2.80 -28.33
N TYR A 488 -38.86 -4.02 -28.06
CA TYR A 488 -39.03 -5.17 -28.94
C TYR A 488 -40.37 -5.85 -28.61
N GLY A 489 -41.37 -5.76 -29.49
CA GLY A 489 -42.57 -6.58 -29.31
C GLY A 489 -43.85 -6.22 -30.06
N SER A 490 -43.88 -6.32 -31.40
CA SER A 490 -44.96 -7.06 -32.08
C SER A 490 -44.75 -7.11 -33.60
N ILE A 491 -44.84 -8.32 -34.16
CA ILE A 491 -44.86 -8.57 -35.60
C ILE A 491 -46.31 -8.60 -36.05
N THR A 492 -46.73 -7.68 -36.92
CA THR A 492 -47.83 -7.92 -37.86
C THR A 492 -47.52 -7.32 -39.22
N LYS A 493 -48.03 -7.96 -40.27
CA LYS A 493 -47.85 -7.58 -41.68
C LYS A 493 -48.70 -6.35 -42.00
N ASP A 494 -48.21 -5.45 -42.85
CA ASP A 494 -48.89 -5.24 -44.14
C ASP A 494 -47.95 -4.65 -45.21
N THR A 495 -48.32 -4.85 -46.48
CA THR A 495 -47.67 -4.35 -47.68
C THR A 495 -48.35 -3.10 -48.22
N SER A 496 -47.60 -2.03 -48.47
CA SER A 496 -47.94 -1.11 -49.57
C SER A 496 -46.74 -0.27 -50.04
N THR A 497 -46.69 -0.06 -51.34
CA THR A 497 -45.78 0.86 -52.03
C THR A 497 -46.27 2.30 -51.90
N VAL A 498 -45.36 3.30 -51.88
CA VAL A 498 -45.46 4.54 -52.68
C VAL A 498 -44.16 5.36 -52.64
N ARG A 499 -43.90 5.97 -53.79
CA ARG A 499 -42.73 6.75 -54.25
C ARG A 499 -42.22 7.87 -53.33
N ALA A 500 -40.91 8.10 -53.43
CA ALA A 500 -40.26 9.33 -53.01
C ALA A 500 -40.75 10.58 -53.77
N ARG A 501 -40.82 11.74 -53.09
CA ARG A 501 -40.68 13.05 -53.73
C ARG A 501 -40.13 14.10 -52.76
N ALA A 502 -39.14 14.86 -53.20
CA ALA A 502 -38.50 15.92 -52.43
C ALA A 502 -39.09 17.32 -52.71
N ILE A 503 -39.10 18.17 -51.69
CA ILE A 503 -39.30 19.64 -51.72
C ILE A 503 -38.28 20.17 -50.68
N ARG A 504 -37.17 20.85 -50.96
CA ARG A 504 -36.77 21.89 -51.94
C ARG A 504 -37.23 23.32 -51.59
N THR A 505 -36.41 24.05 -50.84
CA THR A 505 -36.05 25.48 -51.08
C THR A 505 -34.79 25.86 -50.26
N LYS A 506 -33.66 26.22 -50.91
CA LYS A 506 -33.06 27.59 -51.04
C LYS A 506 -32.36 28.10 -49.76
N HIS A 507 -31.17 28.71 -49.75
CA HIS A 507 -30.26 29.32 -50.76
C HIS A 507 -28.78 28.93 -50.45
N ARG A 508 -27.87 28.62 -51.39
CA ARG A 508 -27.16 29.43 -52.42
C ARG A 508 -25.90 30.19 -51.92
N HIS A 509 -24.72 29.72 -52.40
CA HIS A 509 -23.40 30.39 -52.57
C HIS A 509 -22.49 30.56 -51.34
N SER A 510 -21.14 30.53 -51.43
CA SER A 510 -20.19 30.05 -52.47
C SER A 510 -18.75 30.01 -51.89
N HIS A 511 -17.89 29.07 -52.31
CA HIS A 511 -16.45 29.12 -51.98
C HIS A 511 -15.69 30.18 -52.80
N GLN A 512 -14.87 31.01 -52.16
CA GLN A 512 -13.56 31.50 -52.69
C GLN A 512 -12.77 32.30 -51.64
N SER A 513 -11.42 32.28 -51.77
CA SER A 513 -10.38 33.09 -51.07
C SER A 513 -10.43 33.15 -49.52
N LEU A 514 -9.50 32.61 -48.73
CA LEU A 514 -8.04 32.84 -48.64
C LEU A 514 -7.61 34.31 -48.48
N ARG A 515 -6.90 34.56 -47.36
CA ARG A 515 -6.11 35.73 -46.91
C ARG A 515 -6.77 36.72 -45.95
N THR A 516 -5.95 37.11 -44.96
CA THR A 516 -6.03 38.30 -44.09
C THR A 516 -7.08 38.29 -42.98
N TYR A 517 -6.65 37.95 -41.75
CA TYR A 517 -6.73 38.82 -40.57
C TYR A 517 -6.01 38.16 -39.36
N TYR A 518 -4.70 38.40 -39.23
CA TYR A 518 -3.91 38.11 -38.03
C TYR A 518 -2.86 39.21 -37.83
N ASP A 519 -3.35 40.45 -37.71
CA ASP A 519 -2.56 41.61 -37.32
C ASP A 519 -3.47 42.55 -36.53
N ILE A 520 -3.34 42.50 -35.19
CA ILE A 520 -3.66 43.51 -34.15
C ILE A 520 -3.71 42.74 -32.82
N ILE A 521 -2.58 42.78 -32.10
CA ILE A 521 -2.36 42.85 -30.63
C ILE A 521 -0.88 42.51 -30.42
N MET A 522 -0.02 43.47 -30.76
CA MET A 522 1.42 43.43 -30.52
C MET A 522 1.92 44.88 -30.53
N LYS A 523 1.71 45.58 -29.40
CA LYS A 523 2.34 46.86 -29.01
C LYS A 523 1.80 47.35 -27.65
N SER A 524 2.21 46.68 -26.58
CA SER A 524 2.24 47.25 -25.22
C SER A 524 3.46 46.71 -24.49
N ALA A 525 4.28 47.65 -24.05
CA ALA A 525 5.67 47.51 -23.66
C ALA A 525 5.96 46.80 -22.31
N ILE A 526 7.09 46.06 -22.30
CA ILE A 526 8.15 46.06 -21.27
C ILE A 526 8.02 45.16 -20.00
N ALA A 527 9.18 44.53 -19.71
CA ALA A 527 9.64 43.93 -18.45
C ALA A 527 9.16 42.51 -18.05
N ALA A 528 9.76 41.48 -18.67
CA ALA A 528 10.11 40.24 -17.98
C ALA A 528 11.47 39.74 -18.48
N ILE A 529 12.44 39.58 -17.57
CA ILE A 529 13.78 39.05 -17.86
C ILE A 529 13.70 37.52 -17.90
N PRO A 530 14.10 36.83 -18.97
CA PRO A 530 14.25 35.38 -18.94
C PRO A 530 15.53 35.03 -18.19
N LEU A 531 15.39 34.71 -16.90
CA LEU A 531 16.48 34.14 -16.12
C LEU A 531 16.75 32.72 -16.65
N PHE A 532 17.80 32.56 -17.46
CA PHE A 532 18.29 31.24 -17.89
C PHE A 532 18.83 30.48 -16.67
N LEU A 533 17.94 29.78 -15.96
CA LEU A 533 18.32 28.71 -15.07
C LEU A 533 18.85 27.56 -15.93
N VAL A 534 20.17 27.48 -16.02
CA VAL A 534 20.86 26.24 -16.39
C VAL A 534 20.48 25.21 -15.33
N GLY A 535 19.50 24.38 -15.66
CA GLY A 535 19.06 23.26 -14.86
C GLY A 535 20.12 22.16 -14.83
N SER A 536 21.24 22.43 -14.15
CA SER A 536 22.15 21.39 -13.71
C SER A 536 21.34 20.40 -12.90
N SER A 537 21.12 19.20 -13.44
CA SER A 537 20.52 18.08 -12.73
C SER A 537 21.49 17.57 -11.67
N MET A 538 21.68 18.37 -10.63
CA MET A 538 22.09 17.87 -9.32
C MET A 538 21.07 16.80 -8.96
N ALA A 539 21.52 15.56 -8.79
CA ALA A 539 20.69 14.54 -8.19
C ALA A 539 20.16 15.12 -6.88
N ALA A 540 18.84 15.18 -6.73
CA ALA A 540 18.25 15.55 -5.46
C ALA A 540 18.85 14.60 -4.41
N PRO A 541 19.47 15.12 -3.34
CA PRO A 541 19.94 14.24 -2.28
C PRO A 541 18.74 13.46 -1.79
N LEU A 542 18.91 12.14 -1.58
CA LEU A 542 17.88 11.26 -1.02
C LEU A 542 17.16 11.99 0.11
N GLU A 543 15.90 12.34 -0.13
CA GLU A 543 15.09 13.00 0.88
C GLU A 543 14.85 11.94 1.96
N LYS A 544 15.66 11.98 3.02
CA LYS A 544 15.38 11.26 4.26
C LYS A 544 13.93 11.52 4.58
N ARG A 545 13.09 10.47 4.59
CA ARG A 545 11.67 10.56 4.99
C ARG A 545 11.56 11.54 6.14
N ALA A 546 10.90 12.68 5.90
CA ALA A 546 10.81 13.73 6.88
C ALA A 546 10.21 13.12 8.15
N CYS A 547 10.94 13.24 9.28
CA CYS A 547 10.48 12.67 10.53
C CYS A 547 9.12 13.30 10.88
N PRO A 548 8.11 12.47 11.22
CA PRO A 548 6.77 12.97 11.49
C PRO A 548 6.82 13.84 12.75
N ASN A 549 5.93 14.82 12.87
CA ASN A 549 5.84 15.62 14.10
C ASN A 549 5.39 14.75 15.29
N ILE A 550 4.57 13.73 15.02
CA ILE A 550 3.99 12.82 16.01
C ILE A 550 4.14 11.37 15.50
N HIS A 551 4.56 10.46 16.35
CA HIS A 551 4.59 9.02 16.05
C HIS A 551 3.97 8.20 17.18
N ILE A 552 3.12 7.22 16.82
CA ILE A 552 2.35 6.41 17.76
C ILE A 552 2.82 4.96 17.74
N PHE A 553 3.17 4.41 18.90
CA PHE A 553 3.39 2.97 19.07
C PHE A 553 2.10 2.33 19.60
N GLY A 554 1.59 1.32 18.92
CA GLY A 554 0.40 0.58 19.33
C GLY A 554 0.69 -0.88 19.69
N ALA A 555 0.26 -1.33 20.86
CA ALA A 555 0.45 -2.70 21.34
C ALA A 555 -0.90 -3.40 21.61
N ARG A 556 -1.11 -4.51 20.91
CA ARG A 556 -2.34 -5.33 20.97
C ARG A 556 -2.46 -6.17 22.23
N GLU A 557 -3.65 -6.68 22.44
CA GLU A 557 -4.06 -7.63 23.46
C GLU A 557 -3.67 -9.08 23.15
N THR A 558 -3.73 -9.93 24.19
CA THR A 558 -3.48 -11.37 24.11
C THR A 558 -4.34 -12.04 23.03
N THR A 559 -3.75 -12.96 22.27
CA THR A 559 -4.31 -13.70 21.12
C THR A 559 -4.78 -12.87 19.93
N ALA A 560 -4.73 -11.54 19.98
CA ALA A 560 -5.07 -10.73 18.81
C ALA A 560 -4.09 -11.02 17.64
N PRO A 561 -4.56 -11.07 16.39
CA PRO A 561 -3.69 -11.17 15.22
C PRO A 561 -2.64 -10.05 15.20
N ALA A 562 -1.50 -10.31 14.55
CA ALA A 562 -0.43 -9.32 14.40
C ALA A 562 -0.98 -8.03 13.77
N GLY A 563 -0.78 -6.91 14.45
CA GLY A 563 -1.48 -5.65 14.21
C GLY A 563 -1.67 -4.87 15.52
N TYR A 564 -2.48 -3.83 15.48
CA TYR A 564 -2.78 -3.02 16.67
C TYR A 564 -3.77 -3.66 17.65
N GLY A 565 -4.54 -4.66 17.22
CA GLY A 565 -5.68 -5.17 17.99
C GLY A 565 -6.63 -4.03 18.40
N SER A 566 -7.20 -4.12 19.59
CA SER A 566 -8.12 -3.15 20.16
C SER A 566 -7.48 -1.79 20.45
N ALA A 567 -6.15 -1.72 20.64
CA ALA A 567 -5.40 -0.45 20.69
C ALA A 567 -5.58 0.39 19.41
N GLY A 568 -5.85 -0.27 18.28
CA GLY A 568 -6.07 0.36 16.97
C GLY A 568 -7.14 1.44 16.97
N THR A 569 -8.14 1.35 17.87
CA THR A 569 -9.19 2.37 18.01
C THR A 569 -8.58 3.74 18.36
N VAL A 570 -7.71 3.80 19.37
CA VAL A 570 -7.10 5.05 19.82
C VAL A 570 -5.97 5.47 18.87
N VAL A 571 -5.19 4.52 18.34
CA VAL A 571 -4.16 4.82 17.32
C VAL A 571 -4.78 5.52 16.11
N ASN A 572 -5.88 4.98 15.56
CA ASN A 572 -6.57 5.57 14.41
C ASN A 572 -7.20 6.93 14.74
N LEU A 573 -7.76 7.10 15.95
CA LEU A 573 -8.27 8.39 16.40
C LEU A 573 -7.18 9.48 16.43
N ILE A 574 -5.95 9.13 16.87
CA ILE A 574 -4.82 10.07 16.88
C ILE A 574 -4.35 10.36 15.44
N LEU A 575 -4.18 9.32 14.60
CA LEU A 575 -3.79 9.47 13.20
C LEU A 575 -4.73 10.41 12.43
N ASN A 576 -6.05 10.22 12.61
CA ASN A 576 -7.07 11.05 11.96
C ASN A 576 -7.11 12.49 12.50
N ALA A 577 -6.78 12.71 13.77
CA ALA A 577 -6.75 14.04 14.38
C ALA A 577 -5.47 14.84 14.06
N HIS A 578 -4.39 14.17 13.68
CA HIS A 578 -3.07 14.78 13.45
C HIS A 578 -2.51 14.40 12.06
N PRO A 579 -2.90 15.12 10.98
CA PRO A 579 -2.36 14.89 9.64
C PRO A 579 -0.82 14.94 9.61
N GLY A 580 -0.21 13.94 8.96
CA GLY A 580 1.25 13.77 8.93
C GLY A 580 1.86 13.11 10.17
N SER A 581 1.05 12.70 11.15
CA SER A 581 1.45 11.70 12.13
C SER A 581 1.54 10.31 11.50
N THR A 582 2.31 9.41 12.10
CA THR A 582 2.45 8.01 11.65
C THR A 582 2.42 7.07 12.84
N ALA A 583 2.20 5.77 12.61
CA ALA A 583 2.17 4.78 13.68
C ALA A 583 2.90 3.49 13.31
N GLU A 584 3.37 2.76 14.30
CA GLU A 584 3.86 1.38 14.15
C GLU A 584 3.36 0.44 15.26
N VAL A 585 3.25 -0.83 14.91
CA VAL A 585 2.84 -1.91 15.82
C VAL A 585 4.03 -2.36 16.66
N ILE A 586 3.84 -2.56 17.97
CA ILE A 586 4.80 -3.28 18.80
C ILE A 586 4.80 -4.76 18.41
N ASN A 587 5.90 -5.20 17.80
CA ASN A 587 6.05 -6.54 17.24
C ASN A 587 6.48 -7.53 18.31
N TYR A 588 5.49 -8.10 19.00
CA TYR A 588 5.68 -9.08 20.06
C TYR A 588 4.66 -10.24 19.96
N PRO A 589 4.85 -11.36 20.70
CA PRO A 589 4.04 -12.57 20.51
C PRO A 589 2.54 -12.39 20.79
N ALA A 590 2.17 -11.54 21.76
CA ALA A 590 0.81 -11.45 22.30
C ALA A 590 0.19 -12.82 22.67
N ALA A 591 0.99 -13.76 23.18
CA ALA A 591 0.55 -15.11 23.49
C ALA A 591 -0.07 -15.20 24.90
N GLY A 592 -1.01 -16.14 25.06
CA GLY A 592 -1.68 -16.44 26.33
C GLY A 592 -1.34 -17.84 26.87
N GLY A 593 -2.04 -18.26 27.92
CA GLY A 593 -1.79 -19.54 28.60
C GLY A 593 -0.36 -19.64 29.13
N ASP A 594 0.24 -20.82 29.02
CA ASP A 594 1.62 -21.09 29.48
C ASP A 594 2.69 -20.21 28.81
N SER A 595 2.35 -19.54 27.70
CA SER A 595 3.23 -18.60 26.98
C SER A 595 3.03 -17.13 27.36
N TYR A 596 2.17 -16.81 28.34
CA TYR A 596 1.92 -15.41 28.72
C TYR A 596 3.19 -14.72 29.26
N ALA A 597 3.93 -15.36 30.16
CA ALA A 597 5.14 -14.79 30.76
C ALA A 597 6.24 -14.52 29.71
N SER A 598 6.50 -15.48 28.82
CA SER A 598 7.47 -15.29 27.74
C SER A 598 7.01 -14.26 26.70
N SER A 599 5.70 -14.12 26.48
CA SER A 599 5.12 -13.04 25.68
C SER A 599 5.38 -11.67 26.30
N VAL A 600 5.13 -11.49 27.61
CA VAL A 600 5.39 -10.21 28.32
C VAL A 600 6.87 -9.85 28.30
N GLN A 601 7.77 -10.79 28.62
CA GLN A 601 9.23 -10.57 28.55
C GLN A 601 9.68 -10.13 27.14
N ALA A 602 9.18 -10.80 26.10
CA ALA A 602 9.48 -10.43 24.72
C ALA A 602 8.88 -9.07 24.34
N GLY A 603 7.68 -8.76 24.83
CA GLY A 603 6.99 -7.50 24.61
C GLY A 603 7.69 -6.30 25.23
N VAL A 604 8.10 -6.38 26.50
CA VAL A 604 8.88 -5.31 27.15
C VAL A 604 10.16 -5.03 26.37
N LYS A 605 10.85 -6.07 25.88
CA LYS A 605 12.02 -5.93 25.00
C LYS A 605 11.67 -5.32 23.63
N ALA A 606 10.54 -5.68 23.03
CA ALA A 606 10.08 -5.10 21.76
C ALA A 606 9.77 -3.60 21.90
N VAL A 607 8.99 -3.20 22.92
CA VAL A 607 8.72 -1.79 23.28
C VAL A 607 10.02 -1.02 23.43
N THR A 608 10.95 -1.57 24.22
CA THR A 608 12.27 -0.96 24.45
C THR A 608 13.03 -0.71 23.15
N ASN A 609 13.15 -1.75 22.31
CA ASN A 609 13.95 -1.69 21.09
C ASN A 609 13.33 -0.76 20.04
N GLN A 610 12.02 -0.85 19.82
CA GLN A 610 11.31 -0.06 18.81
C GLN A 610 11.31 1.43 19.16
N ILE A 611 10.91 1.79 20.39
CA ILE A 611 10.88 3.19 20.82
C ILE A 611 12.30 3.80 20.79
N ASN A 612 13.32 3.08 21.27
CA ASN A 612 14.70 3.59 21.23
C ASN A 612 15.23 3.74 19.78
N SER A 613 14.95 2.78 18.90
CA SER A 613 15.36 2.82 17.48
C SER A 613 14.73 3.98 16.73
N PHE A 614 13.41 4.16 16.88
CA PHE A 614 12.69 5.28 16.29
C PHE A 614 13.17 6.62 16.87
N ALA A 615 13.32 6.72 18.20
CA ALA A 615 13.76 7.95 18.86
C ALA A 615 15.21 8.36 18.53
N ALA A 616 16.04 7.42 18.06
CA ALA A 616 17.37 7.70 17.51
C ALA A 616 17.29 8.21 16.06
N SER A 617 16.44 7.59 15.23
CA SER A 617 16.22 7.98 13.83
C SER A 617 15.53 9.34 13.69
N CYS A 618 14.54 9.60 14.55
CA CYS A 618 13.71 10.80 14.53
C CYS A 618 13.75 11.53 15.88
N PRO A 619 14.83 12.31 16.13
CA PRO A 619 15.11 12.78 17.48
C PRO A 619 14.15 13.84 18.00
N ASN A 620 13.45 14.56 17.11
CA ASN A 620 12.56 15.68 17.44
C ASN A 620 11.07 15.30 17.46
N THR A 621 10.72 14.07 17.09
CA THR A 621 9.33 13.61 17.02
C THR A 621 8.72 13.43 18.41
N GLN A 622 7.46 13.85 18.55
CA GLN A 622 6.66 13.59 19.74
C GLN A 622 6.13 12.16 19.70
N LEU A 623 6.36 11.39 20.75
CA LEU A 623 5.97 9.97 20.80
C LEU A 623 4.69 9.80 21.62
N VAL A 624 3.82 8.90 21.18
CA VAL A 624 2.64 8.45 21.93
C VAL A 624 2.69 6.93 22.04
N TYR A 625 2.34 6.38 23.20
CA TYR A 625 2.17 4.95 23.39
C TYR A 625 0.69 4.62 23.61
N VAL A 626 0.19 3.56 22.97
CA VAL A 626 -1.17 3.05 23.16
C VAL A 626 -1.10 1.54 23.36
N GLY A 627 -1.39 1.06 24.57
CA GLY A 627 -1.41 -0.37 24.90
C GLY A 627 -2.80 -0.84 25.32
N TYR A 628 -3.16 -2.05 24.90
CA TYR A 628 -4.43 -2.69 25.26
C TYR A 628 -4.17 -4.07 25.90
N SER A 629 -4.75 -4.35 27.06
CA SER A 629 -4.58 -5.60 27.81
C SER A 629 -3.10 -5.93 28.07
N GLN A 630 -2.59 -7.09 27.67
CA GLN A 630 -1.16 -7.44 27.71
C GLN A 630 -0.27 -6.40 26.98
N GLY A 631 -0.80 -5.71 25.97
CA GLY A 631 -0.14 -4.59 25.30
C GLY A 631 -0.01 -3.34 26.17
N ALA A 632 -0.89 -3.14 27.16
CA ALA A 632 -0.70 -2.11 28.19
C ALA A 632 0.39 -2.54 29.18
N GLN A 633 0.31 -3.77 29.70
CA GLN A 633 1.29 -4.34 30.65
C GLN A 633 2.74 -4.20 30.16
N ILE A 634 3.04 -4.60 28.93
CA ILE A 634 4.41 -4.50 28.38
C ILE A 634 4.88 -3.05 28.21
N GLY A 635 3.94 -2.10 28.09
CA GLY A 635 4.21 -0.67 28.06
C GLY A 635 4.47 -0.10 29.45
N ASP A 636 3.64 -0.44 30.44
CA ASP A 636 3.82 -0.04 31.84
C ASP A 636 5.15 -0.58 32.39
N ASP A 637 5.49 -1.85 32.17
CA ASP A 637 6.76 -2.40 32.66
C ASP A 637 7.99 -1.79 31.96
N ALA A 638 7.91 -1.49 30.66
CA ALA A 638 9.01 -0.84 29.93
C ALA A 638 9.22 0.64 30.32
N LEU A 639 8.13 1.38 30.54
CA LEU A 639 8.15 2.82 30.84
C LEU A 639 8.35 3.09 32.33
N CYS A 640 7.62 2.37 33.19
CA CYS A 640 7.58 2.60 34.63
C CYS A 640 8.60 1.75 35.39
N GLY A 641 9.14 0.68 34.79
CA GLY A 641 10.11 -0.21 35.45
C GLY A 641 9.43 -1.05 36.51
N GLY A 642 9.89 -0.99 37.76
CA GLY A 642 9.25 -1.62 38.92
C GLY A 642 9.31 -3.15 38.99
N GLY A 643 9.66 -3.81 37.88
CA GLY A 643 9.70 -5.26 37.75
C GLY A 643 8.30 -5.87 37.61
N ASP A 644 8.26 -7.05 37.01
CA ASP A 644 7.07 -7.89 36.88
C ASP A 644 7.46 -9.35 37.25
N PRO A 645 7.47 -9.67 38.57
CA PRO A 645 7.96 -10.95 39.04
C PRO A 645 7.05 -12.12 38.66
N ASN A 646 5.75 -11.89 38.46
CA ASN A 646 4.80 -12.92 38.03
C ASN A 646 5.10 -13.38 36.60
N GLN A 647 5.55 -12.46 35.75
CA GLN A 647 6.04 -12.76 34.39
C GLN A 647 7.57 -12.96 34.32
N GLY A 648 8.26 -13.13 35.47
CA GLY A 648 9.69 -13.43 35.53
C GLY A 648 10.66 -12.26 35.28
N ILE A 649 10.18 -11.02 35.28
CA ILE A 649 10.99 -9.80 35.14
C ILE A 649 11.40 -9.29 36.53
N SER A 650 12.59 -9.66 36.99
CA SER A 650 13.10 -9.24 38.31
C SER A 650 13.73 -7.85 38.36
N SER A 651 14.07 -7.26 37.20
CA SER A 651 14.67 -5.93 37.13
C SER A 651 13.64 -4.84 37.41
N THR A 652 13.90 -3.99 38.40
CA THR A 652 13.04 -2.84 38.75
C THR A 652 13.39 -1.56 37.99
N ALA A 653 14.47 -1.55 37.19
CA ALA A 653 14.82 -0.42 36.33
C ALA A 653 13.89 -0.35 35.12
N ALA A 654 13.39 0.85 34.80
CA ALA A 654 12.71 1.12 33.53
C ALA A 654 13.69 0.94 32.36
N THR A 655 13.20 0.34 31.27
CA THR A 655 14.04 0.03 30.11
C THR A 655 14.10 1.18 29.11
N ILE A 656 13.09 2.06 29.11
CA ILE A 656 13.12 3.33 28.39
C ILE A 656 13.91 4.37 29.19
N SER A 657 15.04 4.80 28.63
CA SER A 657 15.87 5.84 29.23
C SER A 657 15.14 7.19 29.34
N SER A 658 15.53 8.03 30.32
CA SER A 658 14.90 9.35 30.55
C SER A 658 15.00 10.29 29.34
N SER A 659 16.06 10.20 28.55
CA SER A 659 16.23 11.02 27.33
C SER A 659 15.22 10.65 26.24
N VAL A 660 14.96 9.35 26.02
CA VAL A 660 13.92 8.86 25.11
C VAL A 660 12.53 9.10 25.70
N GLY A 661 12.34 8.83 26.98
CA GLY A 661 11.10 9.08 27.73
C GLY A 661 10.64 10.54 27.72
N SER A 662 11.56 11.50 27.63
CA SER A 662 11.22 12.92 27.47
C SER A 662 10.43 13.24 26.19
N LYS A 663 10.54 12.39 25.17
CA LYS A 663 9.84 12.50 23.87
C LYS A 663 8.44 11.93 23.93
N ILE A 664 8.18 10.98 24.83
CA ILE A 664 6.85 10.38 25.03
C ILE A 664 5.95 11.39 25.74
N LYS A 665 4.97 11.92 25.02
CA LYS A 665 4.08 12.99 25.49
C LYS A 665 2.81 12.45 26.14
N ALA A 666 2.25 11.39 25.58
CA ALA A 666 1.07 10.71 26.09
C ALA A 666 1.24 9.19 26.05
N VAL A 667 0.60 8.53 27.01
CA VAL A 667 0.56 7.07 27.18
C VAL A 667 -0.88 6.71 27.51
N ILE A 668 -1.48 5.82 26.73
CA ILE A 668 -2.83 5.30 26.93
C ILE A 668 -2.71 3.82 27.24
N PHE A 669 -3.25 3.42 28.39
CA PHE A 669 -3.38 2.03 28.79
C PHE A 669 -4.87 1.70 28.91
N MET A 670 -5.33 0.62 28.27
CA MET A 670 -6.72 0.16 28.32
C MET A 670 -6.76 -1.28 28.80
N GLY A 671 -7.45 -1.54 29.91
CA GLY A 671 -7.55 -2.88 30.49
C GLY A 671 -6.23 -3.42 31.02
N ASP A 672 -5.36 -2.59 31.57
CA ASP A 672 -4.01 -2.99 31.98
C ASP A 672 -4.00 -3.97 33.19
N PRO A 673 -3.48 -5.20 33.06
CA PRO A 673 -3.26 -6.10 34.20
C PRO A 673 -2.44 -5.48 35.35
N ARG A 674 -1.58 -4.50 35.04
CA ARG A 674 -0.70 -3.77 35.97
C ARG A 674 -1.41 -2.63 36.72
N GLN A 675 -2.73 -2.54 36.65
CA GLN A 675 -3.52 -1.41 37.18
C GLN A 675 -3.16 -1.01 38.63
N ILE A 676 -3.20 0.30 38.89
CA ILE A 676 -3.01 0.87 40.24
C ILE A 676 -4.29 1.63 40.63
N PRO A 677 -5.25 0.99 41.32
CA PRO A 677 -6.46 1.67 41.77
C PRO A 677 -6.15 2.90 42.63
N GLY A 678 -6.69 4.05 42.24
CA GLY A 678 -6.48 5.32 42.93
C GLY A 678 -5.24 6.13 42.51
N ALA A 679 -4.41 5.65 41.57
CA ALA A 679 -3.37 6.50 40.98
C ALA A 679 -3.99 7.71 40.25
N SER A 680 -3.26 8.82 40.20
CA SER A 680 -3.73 10.09 39.60
C SER A 680 -4.03 10.01 38.09
N TYR A 681 -3.55 8.95 37.42
CA TYR A 681 -3.78 8.65 36.01
C TYR A 681 -4.84 7.55 35.78
N SER A 682 -5.42 6.96 36.83
CA SER A 682 -6.37 5.85 36.70
C SER A 682 -7.81 6.34 36.51
N VAL A 683 -8.37 6.01 35.35
CA VAL A 683 -9.72 6.39 34.89
C VAL A 683 -10.61 5.14 34.82
N GLY A 684 -11.93 5.33 34.93
CA GLY A 684 -12.92 4.24 35.01
C GLY A 684 -13.36 3.93 36.45
N THR A 685 -14.21 2.92 36.61
CA THR A 685 -14.89 2.55 37.86
C THR A 685 -14.12 1.58 38.75
N SER A 686 -12.99 1.01 38.30
CA SER A 686 -12.14 0.17 39.16
C SER A 686 -11.41 1.05 40.18
N LYS A 687 -11.87 1.02 41.46
CA LYS A 687 -11.36 1.88 42.55
C LYS A 687 -10.80 1.14 43.76
N ASN A 688 -10.95 -0.18 43.85
CA ASN A 688 -10.61 -0.95 45.05
C ASN A 688 -9.20 -1.58 44.94
N PRO A 689 -8.19 -1.11 45.69
CA PRO A 689 -6.91 -1.82 45.78
C PRO A 689 -7.08 -3.11 46.60
N GLY A 690 -6.62 -4.24 46.06
CA GLY A 690 -6.52 -5.50 46.81
C GLY A 690 -7.61 -6.55 46.58
N ILE A 691 -8.40 -6.47 45.51
CA ILE A 691 -9.24 -7.58 45.04
C ILE A 691 -8.70 -8.05 43.67
N ILE A 692 -8.75 -9.38 43.44
CA ILE A 692 -8.09 -10.14 42.35
C ILE A 692 -7.88 -9.30 41.08
N GLN A 693 -6.62 -8.99 40.79
CA GLN A 693 -6.14 -8.45 39.51
C GLN A 693 -5.19 -9.49 38.93
N PHE A 694 -5.11 -9.60 37.61
CA PHE A 694 -4.28 -10.63 36.98
C PHE A 694 -2.79 -10.45 37.29
N ASP A 695 -2.31 -9.19 37.31
CA ASP A 695 -0.90 -8.90 37.60
C ASP A 695 -0.67 -7.51 38.23
N PRO A 696 -1.25 -7.22 39.41
CA PRO A 696 -1.27 -5.87 39.98
C PRO A 696 0.14 -5.33 40.25
N ARG A 697 0.31 -4.02 40.06
CA ARG A 697 1.50 -3.33 40.59
C ARG A 697 1.55 -3.41 42.12
N PRO A 698 2.75 -3.48 42.74
CA PRO A 698 2.88 -3.50 44.18
C PRO A 698 2.23 -2.28 44.84
N SER A 699 1.62 -2.47 46.02
CA SER A 699 1.01 -1.37 46.78
C SER A 699 2.04 -0.26 47.06
N GLY A 700 1.67 0.99 46.77
CA GLY A 700 2.57 2.16 46.90
C GLY A 700 3.51 2.39 45.70
N PHE A 701 3.52 1.51 44.69
CA PHE A 701 4.24 1.79 43.43
C PHE A 701 3.63 3.00 42.71
N THR A 702 4.47 3.81 42.07
CA THR A 702 4.03 4.94 41.24
C THR A 702 4.87 5.05 39.98
N CYS A 703 4.24 5.22 38.82
CA CYS A 703 4.94 5.56 37.58
C CYS A 703 5.30 7.07 37.53
N SER A 704 6.03 7.56 38.55
CA SER A 704 6.22 9.00 38.79
C SER A 704 6.79 9.78 37.59
N ALA A 705 7.62 9.16 36.75
CA ALA A 705 8.19 9.79 35.55
C ALA A 705 7.14 10.11 34.44
N TYR A 706 6.04 9.34 34.39
CA TYR A 706 4.99 9.47 33.37
C TYR A 706 3.59 9.70 33.95
N ALA A 707 3.43 9.83 35.27
CA ALA A 707 2.13 9.95 35.93
C ALA A 707 1.26 11.14 35.42
N SER A 708 1.88 12.21 34.91
CA SER A 708 1.18 13.35 34.29
C SER A 708 0.91 13.19 32.78
N ARG A 709 1.34 12.06 32.20
CA ARG A 709 1.29 11.70 30.77
C ARG A 709 0.60 10.35 30.50
N ILE A 710 0.26 9.59 31.53
CA ILE A 710 -0.54 8.35 31.43
C ILE A 710 -2.03 8.68 31.60
N GLN A 711 -2.88 7.95 30.87
CA GLN A 711 -4.23 7.60 31.34
C GLN A 711 -4.42 6.08 31.25
N ALA A 712 -4.78 5.46 32.37
CA ALA A 712 -4.99 4.03 32.51
C ALA A 712 -6.47 3.74 32.79
N TYR A 713 -7.18 3.20 31.79
CA TYR A 713 -8.60 2.93 31.82
C TYR A 713 -8.89 1.52 32.30
N CYS A 714 -9.68 1.39 33.37
CA CYS A 714 -10.13 0.11 33.88
C CYS A 714 -11.45 0.24 34.66
N ASP A 715 -12.40 -0.64 34.37
CA ASP A 715 -13.72 -0.68 35.01
C ASP A 715 -13.91 -1.88 35.94
N ALA A 716 -14.77 -1.73 36.94
CA ALA A 716 -14.95 -2.71 38.02
C ALA A 716 -15.47 -4.07 37.54
N ALA A 717 -16.08 -4.14 36.36
CA ALA A 717 -16.61 -5.37 35.76
C ALA A 717 -15.56 -6.16 34.95
N ASP A 718 -14.37 -5.59 34.69
CA ASP A 718 -13.26 -6.24 33.99
C ASP A 718 -12.63 -7.36 34.85
N PRO A 719 -12.39 -8.56 34.31
CA PRO A 719 -11.80 -9.69 35.06
C PRO A 719 -10.27 -9.75 35.04
N TYR A 720 -9.58 -8.83 34.37
CA TYR A 720 -8.10 -8.83 34.20
C TYR A 720 -7.42 -7.63 34.87
N CYS A 721 -7.87 -6.41 34.58
CA CYS A 721 -7.38 -5.18 35.23
C CYS A 721 -8.13 -4.85 36.54
N SER A 722 -9.24 -5.54 36.77
CA SER A 722 -10.06 -5.49 37.98
C SER A 722 -10.49 -6.91 38.35
N ASN A 723 -11.35 -7.02 39.37
CA ASN A 723 -11.81 -8.27 39.95
C ASN A 723 -13.22 -8.68 39.47
N GLY A 724 -13.66 -8.14 38.34
CA GLY A 724 -14.97 -8.38 37.78
C GLY A 724 -15.09 -9.76 37.10
N ASN A 725 -16.16 -9.94 36.34
CA ASN A 725 -16.47 -11.20 35.67
C ASN A 725 -16.97 -11.01 34.22
N ASN A 726 -16.89 -9.80 33.68
CA ASN A 726 -17.38 -9.47 32.34
C ASN A 726 -16.23 -9.21 31.36
N ALA A 727 -15.82 -10.25 30.63
CA ALA A 727 -14.82 -10.12 29.58
C ALA A 727 -15.23 -9.15 28.45
N ALA A 728 -16.52 -8.85 28.26
CA ALA A 728 -16.95 -7.86 27.28
C ALA A 728 -16.59 -6.42 27.70
N THR A 729 -16.57 -6.12 29.01
CA THR A 729 -16.06 -4.82 29.52
C THR A 729 -14.60 -4.62 29.14
N HIS A 730 -13.78 -5.68 29.28
CA HIS A 730 -12.36 -5.63 28.90
C HIS A 730 -12.14 -5.28 27.43
N GLN A 731 -13.02 -5.70 26.52
CA GLN A 731 -12.94 -5.41 25.08
C GLN A 731 -13.62 -4.08 24.70
N GLY A 732 -14.29 -3.40 25.63
CA GLY A 732 -15.12 -2.22 25.37
C GLY A 732 -14.39 -0.87 25.39
N TYR A 733 -13.21 -0.77 26.01
CA TYR A 733 -12.56 0.51 26.33
C TYR A 733 -12.25 1.41 25.12
N GLY A 734 -11.99 0.81 23.96
CA GLY A 734 -11.81 1.58 22.72
C GLY A 734 -13.06 2.40 22.37
N SER A 735 -14.24 1.81 22.53
CA SER A 735 -15.53 2.47 22.28
C SER A 735 -15.94 3.39 23.44
N GLU A 736 -15.68 2.99 24.68
CA GLU A 736 -16.13 3.72 25.88
C GLU A 736 -15.26 4.97 26.16
N TYR A 737 -13.94 4.84 26.03
CA TYR A 737 -12.99 5.88 26.39
C TYR A 737 -12.15 6.42 25.24
N GLY A 738 -12.27 5.89 24.01
CA GLY A 738 -11.41 6.30 22.89
C GLY A 738 -11.37 7.81 22.63
N GLN A 739 -12.51 8.50 22.74
CA GLN A 739 -12.59 9.96 22.61
C GLN A 739 -12.01 10.72 23.81
N ALA A 740 -12.12 10.17 25.03
CA ALA A 740 -11.46 10.73 26.21
C ALA A 740 -9.94 10.59 26.12
N ALA A 741 -9.46 9.43 25.63
CA ALA A 741 -8.06 9.15 25.39
C ALA A 741 -7.48 10.09 24.31
N LEU A 742 -8.19 10.27 23.19
CA LEU A 742 -7.80 11.25 22.16
C LEU A 742 -7.71 12.67 22.74
N LYS A 743 -8.73 13.11 23.49
CA LYS A 743 -8.74 14.44 24.13
C LYS A 743 -7.56 14.63 25.07
N PHE A 744 -7.17 13.59 25.82
CA PHE A 744 -5.99 13.63 26.66
C PHE A 744 -4.70 13.68 25.85
N VAL A 745 -4.52 12.84 24.83
CA VAL A 745 -3.35 12.86 23.95
C VAL A 745 -3.18 14.26 23.33
N ASN A 746 -4.26 14.85 22.81
CA ASN A 746 -4.27 16.20 22.26
C ASN A 746 -3.89 17.29 23.28
N SER A 747 -4.09 17.05 24.59
CA SER A 747 -3.65 17.97 25.66
C SER A 747 -2.16 17.86 26.03
N LYS A 748 -1.44 16.88 25.48
CA LYS A 748 -0.01 16.62 25.76
C LYS A 748 0.90 16.88 24.56
N LEU A 749 0.37 16.78 23.36
CA LEU A 749 1.06 17.13 22.12
C LEU A 749 1.15 18.66 21.99
N THR A 750 2.27 19.14 21.45
CA THR A 750 2.57 20.58 21.25
C THR A 750 2.68 20.94 19.78
#